data_AF-A0AA97AE34-F1
#
_entry.id   AF-A0AA97AE34-F1
#
_cell.length_a   1.000
_cell.length_b   1.000
_cell.length_c   1.000
_cell.angle_alpha   90.00
_cell.angle_beta   90.00
_cell.angle_gamma   90.00
#
_symmetry.space_group_name_H-M   'P 1'
#
loop_
_entity.id
_entity.type
_entity.pdbx_description
1 polymer ?
#
loop_
_entity_poly.entity_id
_entity_poly.type
_entity_poly.pdbx_seq_one_letter_code
_entity_poly.pdbx_strand_id
1 'polypeptide(L)'
;MALQRAAGNAAVARAVAEQRHQHGPDCGHAPDRARDADRGQDAPVQRSAVHQVLRTSGQPLDPALRTEMEGRFDGEDFGGVRVHTDAVAQRSAAEIGARAYTSGSHVVWDGRDKHTLAHELDHVRQQRRGAVPGTDDGSGLRVSDPSDWAEKQAEATARRVMAGPAPVQRATDGPGQERAADGPGTERAADGPGKAAAPCAPAAGNTVQRKGHETLESAANAPAKSLTGRLAGWIKEKPVSEAVAPVKEAVLAYDRSTVRDPQQCLNQLAELQMLALPLREGALPGDLRYLENVLTAVRAEMNVVGGQAERDGSMPEAAAAPYKAMTDRGTMWKDPQFAQSTVNFDMSGFGYVREMSELNRAELTKEIGGASARAWVKDVRAKLENELNSSVLAHYTQQERADAMLASEKKLKPKSELGDAENNTMNVDELVLGNDGFVFFYIEPRGKTDRAPRFGEIRLELGIDRLVSEGWIMLSDFVQRDYPKLVAPANRPDLPEHKAKSGQRELAQKQAAYKPVREFKRGEVEGEALMGMATAFSHIQDPEEQQAHMFARQLALTVPGDQMVYGPEKELKRPELLHKNILVGSDIIPGLVERTLVEIIRFEQANPPLAQRLKAMSGAELMDFLLRDLLRPQAMLPNSVDISSATVTKVKGRS
;
A
#
# COMPACT_ATOMS: atom_id res chain seq x y z
N MET A 1 19.66 12.74 42.65
CA MET A 1 19.55 13.49 41.37
C MET A 1 20.86 14.13 40.86
N ALA A 2 21.91 14.34 41.69
CA ALA A 2 23.19 14.90 41.20
C ALA A 2 24.26 13.82 40.85
N LEU A 3 24.30 12.69 41.58
CA LEU A 3 25.27 11.60 41.32
C LEU A 3 24.99 10.79 40.04
N GLN A 4 23.74 10.71 39.60
CA GLN A 4 23.35 9.97 38.39
C GLN A 4 23.69 10.72 37.09
N ARG A 5 23.71 12.06 37.12
CA ARG A 5 24.16 12.91 36.00
C ARG A 5 25.69 12.93 35.85
N ALA A 6 26.43 12.83 36.95
CA ALA A 6 27.89 12.81 36.91
C ALA A 6 28.45 11.50 36.35
N ALA A 7 27.84 10.35 36.68
CA ALA A 7 28.24 9.05 36.14
C ALA A 7 27.89 8.88 34.65
N GLY A 8 26.73 9.39 34.22
CA GLY A 8 26.31 9.36 32.81
C GLY A 8 27.21 10.19 31.90
N ASN A 9 27.60 11.39 32.34
CA ASN A 9 28.46 12.27 31.53
C ASN A 9 29.91 11.76 31.43
N ALA A 10 30.41 11.02 32.44
CA ALA A 10 31.76 10.45 32.42
C ALA A 10 31.90 9.25 31.47
N ALA A 11 30.83 8.45 31.31
CA ALA A 11 30.81 7.34 30.35
C ALA A 11 30.78 7.84 28.90
N VAL A 12 30.00 8.90 28.62
CA VAL A 12 29.93 9.54 27.30
C VAL A 12 31.24 10.25 26.96
N ALA A 13 31.90 10.88 27.93
CA ALA A 13 33.20 11.53 27.70
C ALA A 13 34.33 10.52 27.39
N ARG A 14 34.29 9.29 27.94
CA ARG A 14 35.25 8.22 27.61
C ARG A 14 35.03 7.65 26.21
N ALA A 15 33.78 7.43 25.80
CA ALA A 15 33.46 6.94 24.45
C ALA A 15 33.86 7.93 23.35
N VAL A 16 33.79 9.24 23.61
CA VAL A 16 34.23 10.29 22.67
C VAL A 16 35.76 10.44 22.63
N ALA A 17 36.46 10.09 23.71
CA ALA A 17 37.93 10.06 23.73
C ALA A 17 38.52 8.82 23.04
N GLU A 18 37.81 7.69 23.04
CA GLU A 18 38.16 6.45 22.33
C GLU A 18 37.98 6.52 20.80
N GLN A 19 37.24 7.51 20.29
CA GLN A 19 37.07 7.72 18.84
C GLN A 19 38.02 8.76 18.22
N ARG A 20 38.96 9.33 18.97
CA ARG A 20 39.84 10.41 18.50
C ARG A 20 41.34 10.14 18.70
N HIS A 21 41.81 8.96 18.37
CA HIS A 21 43.26 8.69 18.26
C HIS A 21 43.73 8.93 16.83
N GLN A 22 44.72 9.81 16.64
CA GLN A 22 45.43 9.99 15.38
C GLN A 22 46.65 9.06 15.34
N HIS A 23 46.83 8.34 14.23
CA HIS A 23 47.96 7.44 14.01
C HIS A 23 49.27 8.22 13.87
N GLY A 24 50.14 8.14 14.89
CA GLY A 24 51.52 8.62 14.83
C GLY A 24 52.52 7.50 14.51
N PRO A 25 53.75 7.83 14.10
CA PRO A 25 54.75 6.86 13.59
C PRO A 25 55.23 5.79 14.60
N ASP A 26 54.85 5.90 15.88
CA ASP A 26 55.24 4.95 16.93
C ASP A 26 54.08 4.07 17.43
N CYS A 27 53.00 3.94 16.65
CA CYS A 27 52.00 2.90 16.88
C CYS A 27 52.60 1.54 16.47
N GLY A 28 53.09 0.79 17.45
CA GLY A 28 53.89 -0.43 17.31
C GLY A 28 53.20 -1.62 16.65
N HIS A 29 52.97 -1.54 15.34
CA HIS A 29 52.77 -2.69 14.47
C HIS A 29 54.03 -2.89 13.62
N ALA A 30 54.86 -3.86 14.00
CA ALA A 30 56.01 -4.26 13.20
C ALA A 30 55.54 -4.98 11.92
N PRO A 31 56.16 -4.73 10.74
CA PRO A 31 55.71 -5.29 9.48
C PRO A 31 56.35 -6.65 9.13
N ASP A 32 55.62 -7.37 8.28
CA ASP A 32 55.82 -8.71 7.75
C ASP A 32 57.25 -9.14 7.37
N ARG A 33 57.53 -10.44 7.57
CA ARG A 33 58.28 -11.25 6.59
C ARG A 33 57.66 -12.63 6.40
N ALA A 34 57.43 -12.94 5.13
CA ALA A 34 56.82 -14.12 4.53
C ALA A 34 57.56 -15.45 4.77
N ARG A 35 56.81 -16.57 4.79
CA ARG A 35 56.79 -17.61 3.72
C ARG A 35 56.08 -18.91 4.16
N ASP A 36 55.32 -19.44 3.20
CA ASP A 36 55.01 -20.85 2.91
C ASP A 36 54.08 -21.70 3.81
N ALA A 37 52.89 -21.92 3.23
CA ALA A 37 52.24 -23.21 2.98
C ALA A 37 51.52 -24.00 4.09
N ASP A 38 50.22 -24.16 3.85
CA ASP A 38 49.42 -25.40 4.00
C ASP A 38 49.09 -25.92 5.41
N ARG A 39 47.98 -25.40 5.96
CA ARG A 39 46.84 -26.22 6.48
C ARG A 39 45.70 -25.31 6.94
N GLY A 40 44.60 -25.36 6.21
CA GLY A 40 43.36 -24.67 6.56
C GLY A 40 42.66 -25.32 7.75
N GLN A 41 42.29 -24.49 8.74
CA GLN A 41 41.18 -24.73 9.65
C GLN A 41 40.39 -23.43 9.81
N ASP A 42 39.17 -23.47 9.28
CA ASP A 42 38.15 -22.41 9.26
C ASP A 42 37.74 -21.98 10.68
N ALA A 43 37.68 -20.66 10.92
CA ALA A 43 36.79 -20.08 11.92
C ALA A 43 35.41 -19.84 11.26
N PRO A 44 34.27 -20.16 11.91
CA PRO A 44 32.99 -20.22 11.23
C PRO A 44 32.46 -18.82 10.95
N VAL A 45 32.41 -18.45 9.66
CA VAL A 45 31.40 -17.51 9.16
C VAL A 45 30.05 -18.06 9.61
N GLN A 46 29.25 -17.30 10.35
CA GLN A 46 27.84 -17.66 10.58
C GLN A 46 27.15 -17.72 9.20
N ARG A 47 27.07 -18.93 8.65
CA ARG A 47 26.40 -19.20 7.37
C ARG A 47 24.90 -19.19 7.63
N SER A 48 24.15 -18.35 6.90
CA SER A 48 22.69 -18.28 6.94
C SER A 48 22.05 -19.68 6.88
N ALA A 49 21.00 -19.94 7.68
CA ALA A 49 20.33 -21.25 7.71
C ALA A 49 19.74 -21.63 6.34
N VAL A 50 19.47 -20.64 5.48
CA VAL A 50 19.11 -20.83 4.07
C VAL A 50 20.17 -21.63 3.32
N HIS A 51 21.46 -21.29 3.47
CA HIS A 51 22.55 -22.05 2.84
C HIS A 51 22.72 -23.45 3.43
N GLN A 52 22.29 -23.69 4.67
CA GLN A 52 22.32 -25.01 5.27
C GLN A 52 21.23 -25.91 4.67
N VAL A 53 20.01 -25.38 4.49
CA VAL A 53 18.88 -26.11 3.91
C VAL A 53 19.10 -26.40 2.43
N LEU A 54 19.58 -25.43 1.66
CA LEU A 54 19.86 -25.58 0.22
C LEU A 54 20.98 -26.60 -0.09
N ARG A 55 21.82 -26.96 0.89
CA ARG A 55 22.83 -28.02 0.74
C ARG A 55 22.30 -29.44 0.98
N THR A 56 21.09 -29.57 1.51
CA THR A 56 20.43 -30.87 1.64
C THR A 56 19.76 -31.26 0.32
N SER A 57 19.56 -32.55 0.10
CA SER A 57 19.02 -33.04 -1.18
C SER A 57 17.54 -32.67 -1.42
N GLY A 58 16.80 -32.30 -0.36
CA GLY A 58 15.34 -32.20 -0.37
C GLY A 58 14.66 -33.51 -0.75
N GLN A 59 13.34 -33.47 -0.93
CA GLN A 59 12.55 -34.57 -1.47
C GLN A 59 12.01 -34.21 -2.86
N PRO A 60 11.83 -35.16 -3.78
CA PRO A 60 11.08 -34.88 -5.00
C PRO A 60 9.63 -34.49 -4.65
N LEU A 61 9.00 -33.68 -5.49
CA LEU A 61 7.58 -33.38 -5.35
C LEU A 61 6.77 -34.69 -5.43
N ASP A 62 5.77 -34.85 -4.57
CA ASP A 62 4.90 -36.04 -4.57
C ASP A 62 4.36 -36.31 -5.99
N PRO A 63 4.41 -37.55 -6.51
CA PRO A 63 4.07 -37.82 -7.91
C PRO A 63 2.68 -37.36 -8.35
N ALA A 64 1.68 -37.47 -7.47
CA ALA A 64 0.31 -37.04 -7.77
C ALA A 64 0.23 -35.51 -7.80
N LEU A 65 0.84 -34.85 -6.81
CA LEU A 65 0.91 -33.39 -6.74
C LEU A 65 1.72 -32.78 -7.90
N ARG A 66 2.81 -33.44 -8.29
CA ARG A 66 3.62 -33.07 -9.45
C ARG A 66 2.78 -33.13 -10.71
N THR A 67 2.15 -34.26 -10.99
CA THR A 67 1.37 -34.41 -12.23
C THR A 67 0.19 -33.44 -12.28
N GLU A 68 -0.43 -33.12 -11.13
CA GLU A 68 -1.44 -32.05 -11.04
C GLU A 68 -0.86 -30.69 -11.44
N MET A 69 0.28 -30.30 -10.85
CA MET A 69 0.89 -28.99 -11.11
C MET A 69 1.43 -28.88 -12.54
N GLU A 70 2.06 -29.92 -13.08
CA GLU A 70 2.52 -29.95 -14.48
C GLU A 70 1.33 -29.77 -15.44
N GLY A 71 0.20 -30.43 -15.17
CA GLY A 71 -1.03 -30.24 -15.95
C GLY A 71 -1.63 -28.82 -15.84
N ARG A 72 -1.50 -28.17 -14.68
CA ARG A 72 -1.94 -26.79 -14.45
C ARG A 72 -1.01 -25.73 -15.09
N PHE A 73 0.24 -26.09 -15.36
CA PHE A 73 1.25 -25.26 -16.01
C PHE A 73 1.47 -25.65 -17.49
N ASP A 74 0.43 -26.16 -18.17
CA ASP A 74 0.44 -26.49 -19.59
C ASP A 74 1.55 -27.50 -20.00
N GLY A 75 1.91 -28.42 -19.10
CA GLY A 75 2.90 -29.48 -19.34
C GLY A 75 4.35 -29.11 -19.02
N GLU A 76 4.59 -28.04 -18.26
CA GLU A 76 5.92 -27.70 -17.72
C GLU A 76 6.46 -28.86 -16.85
N ASP A 77 7.74 -29.21 -16.99
CA ASP A 77 8.38 -30.32 -16.25
C ASP A 77 8.88 -29.88 -14.87
N PHE A 78 8.28 -30.42 -13.79
CA PHE A 78 8.69 -30.16 -12.41
C PHE A 78 9.44 -31.36 -11.78
N GLY A 79 9.87 -32.36 -12.56
CA GLY A 79 10.62 -33.52 -12.08
C GLY A 79 11.97 -33.18 -11.43
N GLY A 80 12.57 -32.04 -11.83
CA GLY A 80 13.79 -31.50 -11.23
C GLY A 80 13.59 -30.78 -9.88
N VAL A 81 12.35 -30.51 -9.46
CA VAL A 81 12.07 -29.75 -8.23
C VAL A 81 12.38 -30.57 -6.98
N ARG A 82 12.99 -29.93 -5.98
CA ARG A 82 13.27 -30.50 -4.67
C ARG A 82 12.59 -29.68 -3.58
N VAL A 83 11.65 -30.28 -2.86
CA VAL A 83 10.91 -29.65 -1.77
C VAL A 83 11.55 -29.94 -0.43
N HIS A 84 11.60 -28.93 0.44
CA HIS A 84 12.07 -29.04 1.82
C HIS A 84 10.94 -28.61 2.76
N THR A 85 10.44 -29.56 3.54
CA THR A 85 9.26 -29.38 4.41
C THR A 85 9.58 -29.55 5.91
N ASP A 86 10.81 -29.91 6.24
CA ASP A 86 11.21 -30.18 7.63
C ASP A 86 11.32 -28.90 8.48
N ALA A 87 11.44 -29.10 9.80
CA ALA A 87 11.47 -28.00 10.76
C ALA A 87 12.70 -27.07 10.60
N VAL A 88 13.80 -27.56 10.01
CA VAL A 88 14.99 -26.74 9.73
C VAL A 88 14.71 -25.84 8.52
N ALA A 89 14.09 -26.41 7.48
CA ALA A 89 13.63 -25.68 6.30
C ALA A 89 12.64 -24.57 6.67
N GLN A 90 11.64 -24.85 7.51
CA GLN A 90 10.67 -23.84 7.95
C GLN A 90 11.32 -22.69 8.74
N ARG A 91 12.30 -22.99 9.61
CA ARG A 91 13.06 -21.95 10.31
C ARG A 91 13.87 -21.07 9.36
N SER A 92 14.49 -21.67 8.33
CA SER A 92 15.22 -20.91 7.31
C SER A 92 14.33 -19.96 6.51
N ALA A 93 13.08 -20.34 6.24
CA ALA A 93 12.12 -19.46 5.59
C ALA A 93 11.74 -18.28 6.51
N ALA A 94 11.48 -18.56 7.79
CA ALA A 94 11.17 -17.52 8.77
C ALA A 94 12.31 -16.52 8.98
N GLU A 95 13.57 -16.97 8.93
CA GLU A 95 14.76 -16.10 9.07
C GLU A 95 14.86 -15.02 7.98
N ILE A 96 14.34 -15.30 6.78
CA ILE A 96 14.29 -14.32 5.67
C ILE A 96 12.90 -13.67 5.52
N GLY A 97 12.05 -13.79 6.54
CA GLY A 97 10.70 -13.23 6.56
C GLY A 97 9.73 -13.89 5.57
N ALA A 98 9.98 -15.14 5.19
CA ALA A 98 9.21 -15.87 4.19
C ALA A 98 8.36 -17.01 4.79
N ARG A 99 7.19 -17.25 4.22
CA ARG A 99 6.41 -18.48 4.49
C ARG A 99 6.90 -19.65 3.63
N ALA A 100 7.33 -19.33 2.41
CA ALA A 100 7.92 -20.25 1.47
C ALA A 100 8.93 -19.47 0.61
N TYR A 101 9.92 -20.15 0.04
CA TYR A 101 10.84 -19.52 -0.90
C TYR A 101 11.41 -20.51 -1.90
N THR A 102 11.89 -19.97 -3.01
CA THR A 102 12.49 -20.71 -4.11
C THR A 102 13.91 -20.23 -4.41
N SER A 103 14.84 -21.17 -4.52
CA SER A 103 16.22 -20.94 -4.97
C SER A 103 16.64 -22.06 -5.92
N GLY A 104 16.88 -21.69 -7.18
CA GLY A 104 17.12 -22.62 -8.28
C GLY A 104 15.94 -23.58 -8.48
N SER A 105 16.19 -24.87 -8.24
CA SER A 105 15.15 -25.92 -8.26
C SER A 105 14.73 -26.38 -6.86
N HIS A 106 15.17 -25.68 -5.81
CA HIS A 106 14.79 -25.97 -4.43
C HIS A 106 13.65 -25.06 -3.97
N VAL A 107 12.63 -25.66 -3.37
CA VAL A 107 11.45 -24.98 -2.83
C VAL A 107 11.34 -25.32 -1.35
N VAL A 108 11.38 -24.32 -0.49
CA VAL A 108 11.05 -24.47 0.93
C VAL A 108 9.59 -24.11 1.12
N TRP A 109 8.79 -25.06 1.62
CA TRP A 109 7.34 -24.93 1.71
C TRP A 109 6.78 -25.79 2.85
N ASP A 110 5.66 -25.38 3.45
CA ASP A 110 5.06 -26.04 4.63
C ASP A 110 4.28 -27.34 4.32
N GLY A 111 4.15 -27.70 3.05
CA GLY A 111 3.46 -28.92 2.61
C GLY A 111 1.93 -28.83 2.57
N ARG A 112 1.33 -27.68 2.90
CA ARG A 112 -0.12 -27.58 3.16
C ARG A 112 -0.88 -26.77 2.13
N ASP A 113 -0.28 -25.69 1.64
CA ASP A 113 -0.96 -24.74 0.76
C ASP A 113 -0.53 -24.88 -0.71
N LYS A 114 -1.41 -25.43 -1.54
CA LYS A 114 -1.19 -25.63 -2.98
C LYS A 114 -1.07 -24.32 -3.77
N HIS A 115 -1.69 -23.23 -3.31
CA HIS A 115 -1.55 -21.93 -3.95
C HIS A 115 -0.16 -21.34 -3.71
N THR A 116 0.35 -21.48 -2.48
CA THR A 116 1.75 -21.19 -2.15
C THR A 116 2.68 -22.05 -3.00
N LEU A 117 2.45 -23.37 -3.12
CA LEU A 117 3.27 -24.21 -4.00
C LEU A 117 3.25 -23.76 -5.47
N ALA A 118 2.09 -23.41 -6.02
CA ALA A 118 1.99 -22.92 -7.40
C ALA A 118 2.78 -21.61 -7.62
N HIS A 119 2.81 -20.73 -6.61
CA HIS A 119 3.63 -19.51 -6.61
C HIS A 119 5.12 -19.84 -6.68
N GLU A 120 5.58 -20.73 -5.79
CA GLU A 120 6.98 -21.17 -5.77
C GLU A 120 7.40 -21.88 -7.08
N LEU A 121 6.49 -22.66 -7.69
CA LEU A 121 6.76 -23.32 -8.97
C LEU A 121 6.90 -22.33 -10.15
N ASP A 122 6.22 -21.18 -10.12
CA ASP A 122 6.47 -20.14 -11.13
C ASP A 122 7.84 -19.49 -10.91
N HIS A 123 8.32 -19.32 -9.66
CA HIS A 123 9.70 -18.91 -9.42
C HIS A 123 10.72 -19.90 -9.99
N VAL A 124 10.49 -21.22 -9.86
CA VAL A 124 11.35 -22.23 -10.50
C VAL A 124 11.40 -22.01 -12.02
N ARG A 125 10.24 -21.76 -12.64
CA ARG A 125 10.15 -21.48 -14.08
C ARG A 125 10.86 -20.18 -14.46
N GLN A 126 10.75 -19.14 -13.65
CA GLN A 126 11.41 -17.85 -13.86
C GLN A 126 12.94 -18.01 -13.80
N GLN A 127 13.47 -18.66 -12.77
CA GLN A 127 14.92 -18.85 -12.59
C GLN A 127 15.55 -19.76 -13.64
N ARG A 128 14.79 -20.72 -14.19
CA ARG A 128 15.24 -21.52 -15.35
C ARG A 128 15.39 -20.70 -16.63
N ARG A 129 14.64 -19.60 -16.76
CA ARG A 129 14.62 -18.75 -17.96
C ARG A 129 15.67 -17.64 -17.94
N GLY A 130 16.28 -17.34 -16.79
CA GLY A 130 17.37 -16.38 -16.68
C GLY A 130 17.48 -15.73 -15.30
N ALA A 131 18.25 -14.63 -15.25
CA ALA A 131 18.42 -13.84 -14.03
C ALA A 131 17.10 -13.19 -13.60
N VAL A 132 16.84 -13.22 -12.29
CA VAL A 132 15.64 -12.65 -11.65
C VAL A 132 16.04 -11.55 -10.65
N PRO A 133 15.15 -10.58 -10.37
CA PRO A 133 15.42 -9.52 -9.39
C PRO A 133 15.75 -10.08 -7.99
N GLY A 134 16.57 -9.34 -7.25
CA GLY A 134 16.93 -9.66 -5.88
C GLY A 134 18.00 -8.72 -5.34
N THR A 135 17.79 -8.25 -4.12
CA THR A 135 18.66 -7.32 -3.37
C THR A 135 19.59 -8.12 -2.48
N ASP A 136 20.88 -7.80 -2.49
CA ASP A 136 21.86 -8.43 -1.61
C ASP A 136 21.57 -8.05 -0.15
N ASP A 137 21.36 -9.04 0.72
CA ASP A 137 21.06 -8.85 2.14
C ASP A 137 22.33 -8.72 3.02
N GLY A 138 23.51 -8.67 2.39
CA GLY A 138 24.80 -8.57 3.08
C GLY A 138 25.34 -9.91 3.59
N SER A 139 24.58 -11.01 3.44
CA SER A 139 25.02 -12.38 3.74
C SER A 139 25.56 -13.12 2.50
N GLY A 140 25.60 -12.45 1.34
CA GLY A 140 25.90 -13.04 0.04
C GLY A 140 24.68 -13.72 -0.61
N LEU A 141 23.48 -13.47 -0.05
CA LEU A 141 22.18 -13.93 -0.53
C LEU A 141 21.44 -12.74 -1.18
N ARG A 142 20.88 -12.95 -2.37
CA ARG A 142 20.04 -11.95 -3.03
C ARG A 142 18.59 -12.31 -2.80
N VAL A 143 17.86 -11.52 -2.04
CA VAL A 143 16.47 -11.81 -1.67
C VAL A 143 15.52 -10.94 -2.50
N SER A 144 14.46 -11.52 -3.07
CA SER A 144 13.44 -10.76 -3.82
C SER A 144 12.60 -9.86 -2.91
N ASP A 145 12.13 -8.76 -3.50
CA ASP A 145 11.17 -7.85 -2.90
C ASP A 145 9.75 -8.19 -3.39
N PRO A 146 8.71 -8.20 -2.54
CA PRO A 146 7.32 -8.42 -2.96
C PRO A 146 6.84 -7.49 -4.09
N SER A 147 7.47 -6.33 -4.27
CA SER A 147 7.17 -5.36 -5.32
C SER A 147 7.77 -5.73 -6.68
N ASP A 148 8.72 -6.68 -6.72
CA ASP A 148 9.39 -7.13 -7.94
C ASP A 148 8.40 -7.69 -8.96
N TRP A 149 8.68 -7.49 -10.24
CA TRP A 149 7.83 -8.01 -11.33
C TRP A 149 7.66 -9.53 -11.24
N ALA A 150 8.70 -10.22 -10.77
CA ALA A 150 8.76 -11.67 -10.67
C ALA A 150 7.81 -12.20 -9.58
N GLU A 151 7.65 -11.48 -8.47
CA GLU A 151 6.70 -11.78 -7.40
C GLU A 151 5.25 -11.56 -7.84
N LYS A 152 4.98 -10.42 -8.49
CA LYS A 152 3.65 -10.12 -9.05
C LYS A 152 3.23 -11.13 -10.11
N GLN A 153 4.16 -11.55 -10.97
CA GLN A 153 3.90 -12.56 -11.99
C GLN A 153 3.66 -13.95 -11.38
N ALA A 154 4.43 -14.33 -10.36
CA ALA A 154 4.26 -15.61 -9.67
C ALA A 154 2.89 -15.69 -9.00
N GLU A 155 2.46 -14.63 -8.33
CA GLU A 155 1.13 -14.55 -7.68
C GLU A 155 -0.01 -14.55 -8.71
N ALA A 156 0.11 -13.78 -9.79
CA ALA A 156 -0.88 -13.80 -10.88
C ALA A 156 -0.98 -15.18 -11.55
N THR A 157 0.16 -15.86 -11.72
CA THR A 157 0.20 -17.22 -12.28
C THR A 157 -0.41 -18.22 -11.32
N ALA A 158 -0.05 -18.18 -10.04
CA ALA A 158 -0.63 -19.05 -9.00
C ALA A 158 -2.16 -18.93 -8.95
N ARG A 159 -2.70 -17.69 -8.97
CA ARG A 159 -4.16 -17.47 -9.02
C ARG A 159 -4.77 -18.08 -10.27
N ARG A 160 -4.19 -17.83 -11.45
CA ARG A 160 -4.68 -18.34 -12.74
C ARG A 160 -4.71 -19.87 -12.78
N VAL A 161 -3.61 -20.51 -12.41
CA VAL A 161 -3.47 -21.97 -12.51
C VAL A 161 -4.26 -22.71 -11.43
N MET A 162 -4.54 -22.06 -10.29
CA MET A 162 -5.35 -22.62 -9.21
C MET A 162 -6.86 -22.35 -9.36
N ALA A 163 -7.26 -21.29 -10.07
CA ALA A 163 -8.67 -20.96 -10.32
C ALA A 163 -9.38 -21.90 -11.31
N GLY A 164 -8.62 -22.62 -12.15
CA GLY A 164 -9.17 -23.66 -13.01
C GLY A 164 -9.56 -24.93 -12.23
N PRO A 165 -10.62 -25.65 -12.63
CA PRO A 165 -10.88 -26.98 -12.10
C PRO A 165 -9.63 -27.85 -12.27
N ALA A 166 -9.26 -28.63 -11.25
CA ALA A 166 -8.14 -29.56 -11.34
C ALA A 166 -8.33 -30.40 -12.61
N PRO A 167 -7.32 -30.50 -13.50
CA PRO A 167 -7.45 -31.34 -14.68
C PRO A 167 -7.81 -32.75 -14.24
N VAL A 168 -9.03 -33.19 -14.59
CA VAL A 168 -9.50 -34.53 -14.30
C VAL A 168 -8.66 -35.48 -15.12
N GLN A 169 -7.71 -36.14 -14.48
CA GLN A 169 -7.09 -37.32 -15.05
C GLN A 169 -8.16 -38.39 -15.13
N ARG A 170 -8.76 -38.54 -16.32
CA ARG A 170 -9.39 -39.79 -16.68
C ARG A 170 -8.28 -40.83 -16.61
N ALA A 171 -8.41 -41.79 -15.70
CA ALA A 171 -7.55 -42.96 -15.65
C ALA A 171 -7.49 -43.53 -17.07
N THR A 172 -6.30 -43.52 -17.67
CA THR A 172 -6.05 -44.31 -18.86
C THR A 172 -6.00 -45.75 -18.40
N ASP A 173 -7.16 -46.41 -18.49
CA ASP A 173 -7.21 -47.86 -18.57
C ASP A 173 -6.36 -48.28 -19.78
N GLY A 174 -5.31 -49.04 -19.54
CA GLY A 174 -4.73 -49.93 -20.55
C GLY A 174 -5.10 -51.38 -20.23
N PRO A 175 -4.88 -52.34 -21.15
CA PRO A 175 -4.63 -52.22 -22.58
C PRO A 175 -5.58 -53.08 -23.44
N GLY A 176 -5.68 -52.76 -24.74
CA GLY A 176 -5.93 -53.73 -25.80
C GLY A 176 -7.36 -53.83 -26.35
N GLN A 177 -7.56 -53.29 -27.56
CA GLN A 177 -7.92 -54.12 -28.72
C GLN A 177 -7.79 -53.33 -30.03
N GLU A 178 -7.13 -53.98 -30.98
CA GLU A 178 -6.90 -53.56 -32.36
C GLU A 178 -8.21 -53.31 -33.13
N ARG A 179 -8.19 -52.36 -34.09
CA ARG A 179 -8.36 -52.66 -35.52
C ARG A 179 -8.08 -51.44 -36.43
N ALA A 180 -7.48 -51.77 -37.56
CA ALA A 180 -7.06 -50.99 -38.73
C ALA A 180 -8.21 -50.16 -39.38
N ALA A 181 -8.02 -49.23 -40.32
CA ALA A 181 -7.01 -49.11 -41.38
C ALA A 181 -6.98 -47.70 -42.01
N ASP A 182 -5.95 -47.50 -42.84
CA ASP A 182 -5.80 -46.62 -44.01
C ASP A 182 -5.41 -45.13 -43.86
N GLY A 183 -4.17 -44.86 -44.32
CA GLY A 183 -3.62 -43.55 -44.70
C GLY A 183 -4.08 -43.12 -46.11
N PRO A 184 -3.31 -42.32 -46.91
CA PRO A 184 -1.89 -41.91 -46.81
C PRO A 184 -1.76 -40.38 -46.56
N GLY A 185 -0.63 -39.74 -46.27
CA GLY A 185 0.79 -40.01 -46.49
C GLY A 185 1.39 -38.77 -47.19
N THR A 186 2.43 -38.16 -46.61
CA THR A 186 3.53 -37.46 -47.32
C THR A 186 4.63 -37.07 -46.32
N GLU A 187 5.85 -37.11 -46.83
CA GLU A 187 7.06 -37.54 -46.14
C GLU A 187 7.95 -36.42 -45.58
N ARG A 188 8.80 -36.89 -44.67
CA ARG A 188 10.03 -36.34 -44.07
C ARG A 188 11.03 -35.72 -45.06
N ALA A 189 11.89 -34.85 -44.52
CA ALA A 189 13.33 -35.00 -44.70
C ALA A 189 14.08 -34.51 -43.43
N ALA A 190 15.02 -35.32 -42.98
CA ALA A 190 16.01 -35.05 -41.93
C ALA A 190 17.34 -34.67 -42.58
N ASP A 191 18.20 -33.93 -41.86
CA ASP A 191 19.61 -34.29 -41.65
C ASP A 191 20.36 -33.23 -40.81
N GLY A 192 21.10 -33.70 -39.80
CA GLY A 192 22.16 -32.94 -39.10
C GLY A 192 23.49 -33.01 -39.87
N PRO A 193 24.63 -32.50 -39.33
CA PRO A 193 25.16 -32.90 -38.01
C PRO A 193 25.81 -31.74 -37.22
N GLY A 194 26.26 -32.08 -36.00
CA GLY A 194 26.55 -31.12 -34.94
C GLY A 194 27.89 -30.39 -34.97
N LYS A 195 27.97 -29.41 -34.07
CA LYS A 195 29.20 -29.01 -33.36
C LYS A 195 28.85 -28.73 -31.90
N ALA A 196 29.50 -29.48 -31.02
CA ALA A 196 29.43 -29.33 -29.58
C ALA A 196 30.51 -28.34 -29.06
N ALA A 197 30.16 -27.74 -27.93
CA ALA A 197 30.99 -27.17 -26.86
C ALA A 197 31.64 -25.79 -27.06
N ALA A 198 31.11 -24.79 -26.35
CA ALA A 198 31.65 -24.43 -25.04
C ALA A 198 30.53 -23.89 -24.12
N PRO A 199 30.38 -24.40 -22.88
CA PRO A 199 29.39 -23.92 -21.93
C PRO A 199 29.94 -22.68 -21.22
N CYS A 200 29.27 -21.54 -21.39
CA CYS A 200 29.41 -20.46 -20.42
C CYS A 200 28.60 -20.89 -19.18
N ALA A 201 29.29 -21.18 -18.10
CA ALA A 201 28.68 -21.60 -16.83
C ALA A 201 27.66 -20.54 -16.36
N PRO A 202 26.42 -20.92 -16.00
CA PRO A 202 25.63 -20.08 -15.12
C PRO A 202 26.24 -20.22 -13.73
N ALA A 203 26.74 -19.11 -13.18
CA ALA A 203 27.10 -19.04 -11.77
C ALA A 203 25.89 -19.53 -10.95
N ALA A 204 26.12 -20.55 -10.13
CA ALA A 204 25.13 -21.11 -9.23
C ALA A 204 24.47 -19.98 -8.44
N GLY A 205 23.14 -19.92 -8.54
CA GLY A 205 22.32 -18.81 -8.05
C GLY A 205 22.32 -18.72 -6.52
N ASN A 206 22.70 -17.55 -6.03
CA ASN A 206 22.43 -17.11 -4.65
C ASN A 206 21.17 -16.23 -4.60
N THR A 207 20.27 -16.32 -5.59
CA THR A 207 19.03 -15.54 -5.59
C THR A 207 17.89 -16.36 -5.01
N VAL A 208 17.36 -15.88 -3.88
CA VAL A 208 16.19 -16.42 -3.20
C VAL A 208 15.00 -15.55 -3.54
N GLN A 209 14.02 -16.14 -4.23
CA GLN A 209 12.72 -15.52 -4.43
C GLN A 209 11.80 -15.97 -3.29
N ARG A 210 11.34 -15.04 -2.45
CA ARG A 210 10.57 -15.33 -1.25
C ARG A 210 9.10 -14.99 -1.43
N LYS A 211 8.22 -15.90 -1.04
CA LYS A 211 6.82 -15.57 -0.76
C LYS A 211 6.70 -15.04 0.67
N GLY A 212 6.46 -13.73 0.76
CA GLY A 212 6.05 -13.07 2.00
C GLY A 212 4.75 -13.65 2.56
N HIS A 213 4.39 -13.25 3.77
CA HIS A 213 3.12 -13.62 4.41
C HIS A 213 1.92 -12.91 3.73
N GLU A 214 1.61 -13.26 2.48
CA GLU A 214 0.45 -12.71 1.78
C GLU A 214 -0.45 -13.82 1.24
N THR A 215 -1.46 -14.12 2.06
CA THR A 215 -2.87 -14.21 1.64
C THR A 215 -3.71 -14.07 2.90
N LEU A 216 -4.16 -12.85 3.20
CA LEU A 216 -5.31 -12.65 4.08
C LEU A 216 -6.18 -11.50 3.55
N GLU A 217 -6.92 -11.77 2.49
CA GLU A 217 -8.24 -11.17 2.23
C GLU A 217 -9.29 -11.53 3.32
N SER A 218 -8.86 -11.81 4.55
CA SER A 218 -9.73 -11.95 5.72
C SER A 218 -9.15 -11.34 6.99
N ALA A 219 -8.15 -10.44 6.88
CA ALA A 219 -7.71 -9.59 7.99
C ALA A 219 -7.59 -8.11 7.60
N ALA A 220 -7.61 -7.79 6.31
CA ALA A 220 -8.07 -6.49 5.84
C ALA A 220 -9.57 -6.40 6.20
N ASN A 221 -9.86 -5.99 7.45
CA ASN A 221 -10.91 -5.05 7.74
C ASN A 221 -11.24 -4.99 9.26
N ALA A 222 -10.34 -4.42 10.08
CA ALA A 222 -10.73 -3.76 11.33
C ALA A 222 -9.73 -2.65 11.63
N PRO A 223 -10.14 -1.51 12.23
CA PRO A 223 -9.17 -0.62 12.87
C PRO A 223 -8.27 -1.48 13.77
N ALA A 224 -6.96 -1.21 13.79
CA ALA A 224 -6.07 -1.86 14.72
C ALA A 224 -6.74 -1.81 16.09
N LYS A 225 -7.28 -2.96 16.53
CA LYS A 225 -7.76 -3.06 17.90
C LYS A 225 -6.53 -2.71 18.72
N SER A 226 -6.69 -1.80 19.68
CA SER A 226 -5.69 -1.59 20.73
C SER A 226 -5.16 -2.94 21.21
N LEU A 227 -3.95 -3.02 21.74
CA LEU A 227 -3.43 -4.29 22.28
C LEU A 227 -4.48 -4.89 23.23
N THR A 228 -5.12 -4.08 24.08
CA THR A 228 -6.29 -4.47 24.90
C THR A 228 -7.51 -4.95 24.11
N GLY A 229 -7.80 -4.40 22.94
CA GLY A 229 -8.86 -4.83 22.04
C GLY A 229 -8.56 -6.18 21.37
N ARG A 230 -7.31 -6.44 20.99
CA ARG A 230 -6.85 -7.78 20.55
C ARG A 230 -6.86 -8.76 21.71
N LEU A 231 -6.55 -8.26 22.90
CA LEU A 231 -6.66 -8.94 24.18
C LEU A 231 -8.09 -8.91 24.75
N ALA A 232 -9.13 -8.41 24.07
CA ALA A 232 -10.47 -8.24 24.66
C ALA A 232 -11.19 -9.56 24.94
N GLY A 233 -10.73 -10.66 24.33
CA GLY A 233 -11.12 -12.02 24.75
C GLY A 233 -10.58 -12.43 26.13
N TRP A 234 -9.60 -11.69 26.67
CA TRP A 234 -8.73 -12.08 27.78
C TRP A 234 -8.90 -11.21 29.03
N ILE A 235 -9.50 -10.01 28.91
CA ILE A 235 -9.79 -9.13 30.07
C ILE A 235 -10.84 -9.75 31.03
N LYS A 236 -11.48 -10.85 30.65
CA LYS A 236 -12.29 -11.67 31.58
C LYS A 236 -11.44 -12.53 32.52
N GLU A 237 -10.19 -12.84 32.16
CA GLU A 237 -9.28 -13.57 33.02
C GLU A 237 -8.35 -12.59 33.73
N LYS A 238 -8.42 -12.58 35.06
CA LYS A 238 -7.59 -11.70 35.88
C LYS A 238 -6.16 -12.27 35.93
N PRO A 239 -5.11 -11.42 35.83
CA PRO A 239 -3.77 -11.84 36.23
C PRO A 239 -3.83 -12.46 37.62
N VAL A 240 -3.15 -13.58 37.80
CA VAL A 240 -3.26 -14.42 39.00
C VAL A 240 -2.33 -13.89 40.10
N SER A 241 -1.23 -13.19 39.72
CA SER A 241 -0.28 -12.60 40.67
C SER A 241 0.07 -11.14 40.39
N GLU A 242 0.62 -10.45 41.40
CA GLU A 242 1.17 -9.10 41.26
C GLU A 242 2.42 -9.06 40.35
N ALA A 243 3.08 -10.20 40.12
CA ALA A 243 4.32 -10.27 39.34
C ALA A 243 4.15 -9.81 37.88
N VAL A 244 2.94 -9.96 37.31
CA VAL A 244 2.62 -9.54 35.92
C VAL A 244 2.02 -8.14 35.83
N ALA A 245 1.82 -7.43 36.97
CA ALA A 245 1.26 -6.08 36.97
C ALA A 245 2.05 -5.06 36.13
N PRO A 246 3.39 -5.09 36.09
CA PRO A 246 4.17 -4.20 35.21
C PRO A 246 3.89 -4.41 33.72
N VAL A 247 3.72 -5.67 33.28
CA VAL A 247 3.37 -5.98 31.88
C VAL A 247 2.00 -5.45 31.52
N LYS A 248 1.04 -5.61 32.43
CA LYS A 248 -0.31 -5.07 32.25
C LYS A 248 -0.28 -3.54 32.13
N GLU A 249 0.48 -2.87 32.99
CA GLU A 249 0.60 -1.42 32.94
C GLU A 249 1.30 -0.96 31.65
N ALA A 250 2.33 -1.68 31.19
CA ALA A 250 2.99 -1.40 29.91
C ALA A 250 2.05 -1.55 28.71
N VAL A 251 1.22 -2.60 28.68
CA VAL A 251 0.17 -2.77 27.65
C VAL A 251 -0.82 -1.60 27.68
N LEU A 252 -1.29 -1.20 28.86
CA LEU A 252 -2.21 -0.07 29.01
C LEU A 252 -1.54 1.26 28.65
N ALA A 253 -0.25 1.43 28.94
CA ALA A 253 0.51 2.61 28.57
C ALA A 253 0.67 2.72 27.05
N TYR A 254 1.00 1.61 26.36
CA TYR A 254 1.04 1.57 24.90
C TYR A 254 -0.33 1.95 24.30
N ASP A 255 -1.42 1.40 24.81
CA ASP A 255 -2.77 1.68 24.31
C ASP A 255 -3.24 3.12 24.56
N ARG A 256 -2.81 3.73 25.67
CA ARG A 256 -3.10 5.14 25.99
C ARG A 256 -2.17 6.10 25.26
N SER A 257 -1.06 5.62 24.69
CA SER A 257 -0.11 6.44 23.96
C SER A 257 -0.81 7.12 22.79
N THR A 258 -0.64 8.44 22.69
CA THR A 258 -1.03 9.23 21.53
C THR A 258 0.03 9.22 20.44
N VAL A 259 1.24 8.72 20.74
CA VAL A 259 2.32 8.56 19.76
C VAL A 259 1.89 7.51 18.74
N ARG A 260 2.02 7.87 17.47
CA ARG A 260 1.72 7.01 16.31
C ARG A 260 2.89 6.85 15.35
N ASP A 261 4.05 7.44 15.66
CA ASP A 261 5.28 7.21 14.93
C ASP A 261 5.67 5.71 14.98
N PRO A 262 5.83 5.03 13.84
CA PRO A 262 6.08 3.59 13.83
C PRO A 262 7.37 3.19 14.54
N GLN A 263 8.43 3.99 14.43
CA GLN A 263 9.71 3.66 15.06
C GLN A 263 9.63 3.74 16.59
N GLN A 264 8.94 4.76 17.12
CA GLN A 264 8.66 4.88 18.55
C GLN A 264 7.75 3.75 19.04
N CYS A 265 6.72 3.38 18.27
CA CYS A 265 5.85 2.25 18.59
C CYS A 265 6.64 0.92 18.64
N LEU A 266 7.55 0.68 17.69
CA LEU A 266 8.43 -0.50 17.69
C LEU A 266 9.32 -0.55 18.94
N ASN A 267 9.88 0.60 19.34
CA ASN A 267 10.70 0.67 20.56
C ASN A 267 9.87 0.32 21.81
N GLN A 268 8.66 0.86 21.94
CA GLN A 268 7.76 0.55 23.06
C GLN A 268 7.34 -0.93 23.08
N LEU A 269 7.06 -1.52 21.92
CA LEU A 269 6.72 -2.94 21.80
C LEU A 269 7.91 -3.85 22.14
N ALA A 270 9.13 -3.48 21.75
CA ALA A 270 10.34 -4.18 22.13
C ALA A 270 10.59 -4.13 23.64
N GLU A 271 10.41 -2.96 24.27
CA GLU A 271 10.47 -2.81 25.73
C GLU A 271 9.44 -3.70 26.45
N LEU A 272 8.21 -3.73 25.95
CA LEU A 272 7.15 -4.58 26.47
C LEU A 272 7.49 -6.07 26.31
N GLN A 273 8.05 -6.47 25.18
CA GLN A 273 8.52 -7.84 24.95
C GLN A 273 9.64 -8.22 25.92
N MET A 274 10.62 -7.33 26.13
CA MET A 274 11.71 -7.51 27.08
C MET A 274 11.22 -7.59 28.53
N LEU A 275 10.13 -6.90 28.87
CA LEU A 275 9.49 -6.99 30.18
C LEU A 275 8.73 -8.31 30.38
N ALA A 276 8.04 -8.80 29.35
CA ALA A 276 7.15 -9.96 29.44
C ALA A 276 7.88 -11.31 29.32
N LEU A 277 8.94 -11.41 28.51
CA LEU A 277 9.64 -12.68 28.25
C LEU A 277 10.24 -13.32 29.50
N PRO A 278 10.98 -12.61 30.37
CA PRO A 278 11.60 -13.21 31.56
C PRO A 278 10.58 -13.74 32.57
N LEU A 279 9.40 -13.11 32.63
CA LEU A 279 8.34 -13.47 33.58
C LEU A 279 7.66 -14.80 33.26
N ARG A 280 7.91 -15.41 32.09
CA ARG A 280 7.34 -16.71 31.72
C ARG A 280 7.93 -17.85 32.53
N GLU A 281 9.20 -17.73 32.89
CA GLU A 281 9.91 -18.76 33.62
C GLU A 281 9.40 -18.83 35.07
N GLY A 282 8.87 -19.97 35.47
CA GLY A 282 8.29 -20.14 36.81
C GLY A 282 6.92 -19.47 37.03
N ALA A 283 6.28 -18.93 35.99
CA ALA A 283 4.95 -18.34 36.10
C ALA A 283 3.87 -19.37 36.48
N LEU A 284 2.90 -18.92 37.28
CA LEU A 284 1.67 -19.69 37.52
C LEU A 284 0.94 -19.93 36.18
N PRO A 285 0.20 -21.03 35.99
CA PRO A 285 -0.43 -21.35 34.71
C PRO A 285 -1.30 -20.24 34.11
N GLY A 286 -2.01 -19.47 34.95
CA GLY A 286 -2.82 -18.33 34.48
C GLY A 286 -1.98 -17.11 34.07
N ASP A 287 -0.87 -16.85 34.75
CA ASP A 287 0.07 -15.78 34.39
C ASP A 287 0.87 -16.14 33.14
N LEU A 288 1.29 -17.41 33.01
CA LEU A 288 1.94 -17.90 31.80
C LEU A 288 1.02 -17.74 30.60
N ARG A 289 -0.25 -18.18 30.71
CA ARG A 289 -1.24 -17.98 29.66
C ARG A 289 -1.35 -16.51 29.32
N TYR A 290 -1.54 -15.62 30.31
CA TYR A 290 -1.60 -14.17 30.09
C TYR A 290 -0.41 -13.62 29.30
N LEU A 291 0.81 -13.94 29.75
CA LEU A 291 2.06 -13.49 29.12
C LEU A 291 2.19 -13.98 27.67
N GLU A 292 1.79 -15.22 27.38
CA GLU A 292 1.83 -15.76 26.01
C GLU A 292 0.90 -15.01 25.05
N ASN A 293 -0.25 -14.53 25.54
CA ASN A 293 -1.17 -13.75 24.69
C ASN A 293 -0.68 -12.34 24.49
N VAL A 294 -0.11 -11.74 25.54
CA VAL A 294 0.53 -10.44 25.44
C VAL A 294 1.64 -10.51 24.39
N LEU A 295 2.53 -11.50 24.47
CA LEU A 295 3.61 -11.68 23.49
C LEU A 295 3.09 -11.98 22.08
N THR A 296 1.98 -12.72 21.95
CA THR A 296 1.32 -12.94 20.65
C THR A 296 0.75 -11.65 20.08
N ALA A 297 0.08 -10.85 20.90
CA ALA A 297 -0.49 -9.56 20.50
C ALA A 297 0.61 -8.55 20.15
N VAL A 298 1.68 -8.50 20.93
CA VAL A 298 2.87 -7.66 20.69
C VAL A 298 3.54 -8.04 19.39
N ARG A 299 3.77 -9.34 19.13
CA ARG A 299 4.36 -9.78 17.85
C ARG A 299 3.47 -9.40 16.66
N ALA A 300 2.16 -9.59 16.78
CA ALA A 300 1.22 -9.20 15.72
C ALA A 300 1.24 -7.69 15.49
N GLU A 301 1.36 -6.89 16.55
CA GLU A 301 1.47 -5.43 16.44
C GLU A 301 2.81 -5.01 15.84
N MET A 302 3.92 -5.60 16.28
CA MET A 302 5.25 -5.33 15.71
C MET A 302 5.29 -5.63 14.21
N ASN A 303 4.57 -6.65 13.72
CA ASN A 303 4.48 -6.91 12.28
C ASN A 303 3.74 -5.78 11.53
N VAL A 304 2.65 -5.26 12.11
CA VAL A 304 1.89 -4.15 11.50
C VAL A 304 2.73 -2.87 11.50
N VAL A 305 3.28 -2.51 12.67
CA VAL A 305 4.08 -1.30 12.85
C VAL A 305 5.41 -1.39 12.09
N GLY A 306 5.99 -2.59 12.00
CA GLY A 306 7.18 -2.86 11.17
C GLY A 306 6.91 -2.55 9.69
N GLY A 307 5.78 -3.02 9.15
CA GLY A 307 5.37 -2.67 7.79
C GLY A 307 5.13 -1.17 7.59
N GLN A 308 4.60 -0.47 8.60
CA GLN A 308 4.45 0.99 8.56
C GLN A 308 5.83 1.70 8.52
N ALA A 309 6.77 1.25 9.35
CA ALA A 309 8.13 1.80 9.40
C ALA A 309 8.89 1.55 8.09
N GLU A 310 8.75 0.36 7.50
CA GLU A 310 9.31 0.03 6.19
C GLU A 310 8.72 0.90 5.10
N ARG A 311 7.39 1.09 5.08
CA ARG A 311 6.73 2.01 4.14
C ARG A 311 7.29 3.43 4.27
N ASP A 312 7.39 3.94 5.50
CA ASP A 312 7.92 5.29 5.75
C ASP A 312 9.38 5.42 5.32
N GLY A 313 10.21 4.40 5.58
CA GLY A 313 11.62 4.36 5.20
C GLY A 313 11.87 4.12 3.71
N SER A 314 10.92 3.51 2.99
CA SER A 314 11.04 3.24 1.55
C SER A 314 10.81 4.48 0.68
N MET A 315 10.21 5.53 1.24
CA MET A 315 9.95 6.78 0.51
C MET A 315 11.27 7.51 0.21
N PRO A 316 11.60 7.80 -1.07
CA PRO A 316 12.78 8.58 -1.40
C PRO A 316 12.78 9.94 -0.70
N GLU A 317 13.92 10.38 -0.16
CA GLU A 317 14.00 11.65 0.59
C GLU A 317 13.47 12.85 -0.21
N ALA A 318 13.77 12.90 -1.51
CA ALA A 318 13.28 13.94 -2.41
C ALA A 318 11.75 13.94 -2.55
N ALA A 319 11.10 12.78 -2.48
CA ALA A 319 9.65 12.64 -2.52
C ALA A 319 9.01 12.89 -1.14
N ALA A 320 9.71 12.57 -0.05
CA ALA A 320 9.26 12.80 1.33
C ALA A 320 9.28 14.29 1.72
N ALA A 321 10.24 15.08 1.22
CA ALA A 321 10.41 16.49 1.59
C ALA A 321 9.15 17.35 1.31
N PRO A 322 8.49 17.24 0.13
CA PRO A 322 7.20 17.89 -0.11
C PRO A 322 6.11 17.58 0.91
N TYR A 323 5.97 16.32 1.36
CA TYR A 323 5.01 15.97 2.40
C TYR A 323 5.30 16.69 3.72
N LYS A 324 6.59 16.75 4.10
CA LYS A 324 7.00 17.46 5.32
C LYS A 324 6.69 18.95 5.22
N ALA A 325 7.06 19.58 4.11
CA ALA A 325 6.78 20.99 3.87
C ALA A 325 5.27 21.30 3.84
N MET A 326 4.46 20.39 3.29
CA MET A 326 3.00 20.49 3.25
C MET A 326 2.40 20.47 4.66
N THR A 327 2.74 19.44 5.44
CA THR A 327 2.21 19.24 6.80
C THR A 327 2.71 20.27 7.81
N ASP A 328 3.96 20.77 7.67
CA ASP A 328 4.51 21.80 8.56
C ASP A 328 3.91 23.20 8.29
N ARG A 329 3.58 23.51 7.03
CA ARG A 329 3.20 24.87 6.61
C ARG A 329 1.69 25.06 6.46
N GLY A 330 0.99 24.07 5.88
CA GLY A 330 -0.43 24.18 5.56
C GLY A 330 -1.30 24.30 6.81
N THR A 331 -2.14 25.33 6.84
CA THR A 331 -3.01 25.63 8.00
C THR A 331 -4.01 24.50 8.28
N MET A 332 -4.45 23.77 7.25
CA MET A 332 -5.33 22.61 7.35
C MET A 332 -4.74 21.46 8.18
N TRP A 333 -3.40 21.35 8.21
CA TRP A 333 -2.72 20.24 8.87
C TRP A 333 -2.27 20.59 10.28
N LYS A 334 -1.87 21.84 10.53
CA LYS A 334 -1.19 22.22 11.79
C LYS A 334 -2.08 22.90 12.82
N ASP A 335 -3.31 23.27 12.48
CA ASP A 335 -4.21 23.93 13.44
C ASP A 335 -4.62 22.95 14.55
N PRO A 336 -4.22 23.19 15.81
CA PRO A 336 -4.47 22.26 16.93
C PRO A 336 -5.95 22.09 17.26
N GLN A 337 -6.83 22.95 16.72
CA GLN A 337 -8.28 22.82 16.91
C GLN A 337 -8.87 21.68 16.05
N PHE A 338 -8.15 21.18 15.05
CA PHE A 338 -8.53 19.97 14.35
C PHE A 338 -8.01 18.75 15.10
N ALA A 339 -8.93 17.86 15.51
CA ALA A 339 -8.60 16.65 16.24
C ALA A 339 -7.57 15.77 15.52
N GLN A 340 -7.56 15.83 14.18
CA GLN A 340 -6.61 15.11 13.33
C GLN A 340 -5.42 15.95 12.85
N SER A 341 -5.13 17.09 13.47
CA SER A 341 -3.94 17.87 13.10
C SER A 341 -2.64 17.13 13.41
N THR A 342 -1.59 17.49 12.67
CA THR A 342 -0.21 17.07 12.89
C THR A 342 0.28 17.33 14.32
N VAL A 343 -0.19 18.43 14.93
CA VAL A 343 0.10 18.78 16.33
C VAL A 343 -0.54 17.78 17.30
N ASN A 344 -1.81 17.41 17.08
CA ASN A 344 -2.52 16.47 17.94
C ASN A 344 -2.06 15.01 17.73
N PHE A 345 -1.57 14.70 16.54
CA PHE A 345 -0.99 13.39 16.20
C PHE A 345 0.50 13.28 16.58
N ASP A 346 1.14 14.39 16.93
CA ASP A 346 2.59 14.51 17.13
C ASP A 346 3.38 13.86 15.98
N MET A 347 2.93 14.13 14.74
CA MET A 347 3.43 13.47 13.55
C MET A 347 3.32 14.41 12.34
N SER A 348 4.29 14.35 11.45
CA SER A 348 4.35 15.19 10.24
C SER A 348 4.84 14.38 9.03
N GLY A 349 4.88 15.03 7.87
CA GLY A 349 5.41 14.46 6.65
C GLY A 349 4.60 13.28 6.12
N PHE A 350 5.30 12.38 5.45
CA PHE A 350 4.70 11.21 4.81
C PHE A 350 4.02 10.28 5.83
N GLY A 351 4.66 10.04 6.99
CA GLY A 351 4.12 9.19 8.06
C GLY A 351 2.75 9.69 8.56
N TYR A 352 2.58 11.02 8.70
CA TYR A 352 1.28 11.61 8.99
C TYR A 352 0.23 11.26 7.92
N VAL A 353 0.54 11.49 6.65
CA VAL A 353 -0.41 11.22 5.55
C VAL A 353 -0.72 9.72 5.41
N ARG A 354 0.25 8.84 5.66
CA ARG A 354 0.06 7.38 5.75
C ARG A 354 -0.94 7.02 6.85
N GLU A 355 -0.77 7.54 8.05
CA GLU A 355 -1.71 7.29 9.15
C GLU A 355 -3.14 7.73 8.80
N MET A 356 -3.28 8.91 8.17
CA MET A 356 -4.60 9.39 7.72
C MET A 356 -5.23 8.46 6.68
N SER A 357 -4.43 7.94 5.76
CA SER A 357 -4.84 6.94 4.76
C SER A 357 -5.27 5.63 5.40
N GLU A 358 -4.52 5.13 6.37
CA GLU A 358 -4.83 3.89 7.08
C GLU A 358 -6.09 4.02 7.94
N LEU A 359 -6.27 5.15 8.62
CA LEU A 359 -7.51 5.47 9.36
C LEU A 359 -8.72 5.52 8.43
N ASN A 360 -8.58 6.14 7.25
CA ASN A 360 -9.62 6.16 6.24
C ASN A 360 -10.01 4.73 5.83
N ARG A 361 -9.02 3.95 5.41
CA ARG A 361 -9.25 2.57 4.96
C ARG A 361 -9.87 1.73 6.05
N ALA A 362 -9.40 1.84 7.30
CA ALA A 362 -9.95 1.14 8.47
C ALA A 362 -11.42 1.50 8.77
N GLU A 363 -11.89 2.71 8.42
CA GLU A 363 -13.31 3.04 8.53
C GLU A 363 -14.14 2.45 7.38
N LEU A 364 -13.66 2.57 6.13
CA LEU A 364 -14.34 2.00 4.95
C LEU A 364 -14.52 0.50 5.11
N THR A 365 -13.43 -0.14 5.49
CA THR A 365 -13.29 -1.49 6.00
C THR A 365 -14.44 -1.94 6.90
N LYS A 366 -14.68 -1.15 7.95
CA LYS A 366 -15.61 -1.46 9.03
C LYS A 366 -17.04 -1.34 8.52
N GLU A 367 -17.30 -0.36 7.66
CA GLU A 367 -18.60 -0.16 7.02
C GLU A 367 -18.93 -1.26 6.01
N ILE A 368 -17.93 -1.75 5.26
CA ILE A 368 -18.08 -2.94 4.40
C ILE A 368 -18.45 -4.15 5.26
N GLY A 369 -17.73 -4.37 6.38
CA GLY A 369 -18.09 -5.33 7.41
C GLY A 369 -18.53 -6.70 6.87
N GLY A 370 -19.69 -7.18 7.32
CA GLY A 370 -20.26 -8.47 6.88
C GLY A 370 -20.74 -8.53 5.43
N ALA A 371 -20.74 -7.42 4.69
CA ALA A 371 -21.03 -7.43 3.25
C ALA A 371 -19.87 -8.00 2.43
N SER A 372 -18.65 -8.07 2.98
CA SER A 372 -17.45 -8.60 2.30
C SER A 372 -17.62 -10.00 1.71
N ALA A 373 -18.46 -10.85 2.34
CA ALA A 373 -18.74 -12.20 1.88
C ALA A 373 -19.68 -12.26 0.66
N ARG A 374 -20.32 -11.15 0.27
CA ARG A 374 -21.29 -11.11 -0.83
C ARG A 374 -20.57 -11.22 -2.18
N ALA A 375 -21.10 -12.04 -3.08
CA ALA A 375 -20.49 -12.28 -4.40
C ALA A 375 -20.24 -11.00 -5.21
N TRP A 376 -21.20 -10.05 -5.20
CA TRP A 376 -21.06 -8.80 -5.94
C TRP A 376 -19.92 -7.92 -5.41
N VAL A 377 -19.54 -8.02 -4.14
CA VAL A 377 -18.43 -7.24 -3.57
C VAL A 377 -17.11 -7.71 -4.18
N LYS A 378 -16.92 -9.03 -4.30
CA LYS A 378 -15.74 -9.61 -4.95
C LYS A 378 -15.67 -9.25 -6.43
N ASP A 379 -16.80 -9.30 -7.13
CA ASP A 379 -16.90 -8.89 -8.54
C ASP A 379 -16.54 -7.41 -8.74
N VAL A 380 -17.16 -6.51 -7.97
CA VAL A 380 -16.89 -5.07 -8.04
C VAL A 380 -15.44 -4.75 -7.68
N ARG A 381 -14.87 -5.43 -6.69
CA ARG A 381 -13.46 -5.32 -6.33
C ARG A 381 -12.57 -5.68 -7.52
N ALA A 382 -12.71 -6.89 -8.05
CA ALA A 382 -11.86 -7.40 -9.11
C ALA A 382 -11.89 -6.53 -10.36
N LYS A 383 -13.08 -6.09 -10.80
CA LYS A 383 -13.20 -5.26 -12.00
C LYS A 383 -12.60 -3.86 -11.81
N LEU A 384 -12.81 -3.22 -10.66
CA LEU A 384 -12.25 -1.88 -10.42
C LEU A 384 -10.74 -1.93 -10.19
N GLU A 385 -10.24 -2.93 -9.48
CA GLU A 385 -8.78 -3.10 -9.30
C GLU A 385 -8.10 -3.26 -10.66
N ASN A 386 -8.66 -4.05 -11.59
CA ASN A 386 -8.10 -4.21 -12.93
C ASN A 386 -8.05 -2.90 -13.72
N GLU A 387 -9.13 -2.11 -13.68
CA GLU A 387 -9.25 -0.85 -14.42
C GLU A 387 -8.38 0.25 -13.82
N LEU A 388 -8.34 0.35 -12.48
CA LEU A 388 -7.48 1.31 -11.79
C LEU A 388 -6.00 0.97 -12.01
N ASN A 389 -5.60 -0.30 -11.94
CA ASN A 389 -4.20 -0.70 -12.21
C ASN A 389 -3.75 -0.45 -13.65
N SER A 390 -4.69 -0.38 -14.60
CA SER A 390 -4.39 -0.07 -16.01
C SER A 390 -4.57 1.41 -16.38
N SER A 391 -4.98 2.23 -15.41
CA SER A 391 -5.17 3.67 -15.59
C SER A 391 -3.84 4.42 -15.74
N VAL A 392 -3.96 5.67 -16.17
CA VAL A 392 -2.85 6.60 -16.35
C VAL A 392 -3.11 7.88 -15.56
N LEU A 393 -2.03 8.62 -15.31
CA LEU A 393 -2.08 9.95 -14.73
C LEU A 393 -1.93 10.96 -15.85
N ALA A 394 -2.92 11.85 -15.99
CA ALA A 394 -2.93 12.90 -17.00
C ALA A 394 -2.77 14.28 -16.35
N HIS A 395 -1.72 14.99 -16.74
CA HIS A 395 -1.53 16.41 -16.42
C HIS A 395 -1.76 17.27 -17.66
N TYR A 396 -2.63 18.27 -17.54
CA TYR A 396 -2.95 19.18 -18.63
C TYR A 396 -2.30 20.54 -18.38
N THR A 397 -1.57 21.04 -19.37
CA THR A 397 -0.77 22.25 -19.25
C THR A 397 -0.58 22.96 -20.60
N GLN A 398 -0.01 24.15 -20.56
CA GLN A 398 0.34 24.92 -21.76
C GLN A 398 1.65 24.42 -22.37
N GLN A 399 1.90 24.72 -23.65
CA GLN A 399 3.07 24.22 -24.38
C GLN A 399 4.38 24.67 -23.71
N GLU A 400 4.49 25.95 -23.40
CA GLU A 400 5.69 26.54 -22.79
C GLU A 400 6.04 25.86 -21.45
N ARG A 401 5.02 25.43 -20.72
CA ARG A 401 5.17 24.74 -19.43
C ARG A 401 5.61 23.30 -19.59
N ALA A 402 4.99 22.57 -20.52
CA ALA A 402 5.43 21.24 -20.86
C ALA A 402 6.91 21.25 -21.28
N ASP A 403 7.28 22.21 -22.14
CA ASP A 403 8.67 22.37 -22.59
C ASP A 403 9.61 22.68 -21.41
N ALA A 404 9.21 23.55 -20.47
CA ALA A 404 10.01 23.89 -19.30
C ALA A 404 10.22 22.71 -18.31
N MET A 405 9.24 21.81 -18.16
CA MET A 405 9.37 20.58 -17.37
C MET A 405 10.24 19.53 -18.07
N LEU A 406 10.15 19.45 -19.41
CA LEU A 406 10.88 18.45 -20.21
C LEU A 406 12.33 18.85 -20.52
N ALA A 407 12.63 20.15 -20.58
CA ALA A 407 13.96 20.67 -20.91
C ALA A 407 14.96 20.64 -19.74
N SER A 408 14.46 20.59 -18.49
CA SER A 408 15.28 20.76 -17.27
C SER A 408 15.06 19.60 -16.32
N GLU A 409 16.07 18.74 -16.14
CA GLU A 409 16.05 17.54 -15.26
C GLU A 409 14.95 16.51 -15.53
N LYS A 410 14.01 16.78 -16.45
CA LYS A 410 12.82 15.97 -16.74
C LYS A 410 12.02 15.67 -15.48
N LYS A 411 11.80 16.70 -14.66
CA LYS A 411 11.01 16.63 -13.43
C LYS A 411 9.79 17.53 -13.52
N LEU A 412 8.80 17.20 -12.70
CA LEU A 412 7.68 18.08 -12.44
C LEU A 412 8.17 19.36 -11.78
N LYS A 413 7.59 20.50 -12.16
CA LYS A 413 7.91 21.78 -11.55
C LYS A 413 6.74 22.30 -10.72
N PRO A 414 6.98 22.81 -9.51
CA PRO A 414 5.94 23.40 -8.68
C PRO A 414 5.46 24.73 -9.27
N LYS A 415 4.28 25.20 -8.85
CA LYS A 415 3.70 26.46 -9.35
C LYS A 415 4.65 27.65 -9.20
N SER A 416 5.33 27.74 -8.07
CA SER A 416 6.29 28.80 -7.75
C SER A 416 7.46 28.91 -8.75
N GLU A 417 7.81 27.81 -9.43
CA GLU A 417 8.88 27.76 -10.42
C GLU A 417 8.37 27.91 -11.88
N LEU A 418 7.05 28.03 -12.06
CA LEU A 418 6.37 27.99 -13.37
C LEU A 418 5.72 29.32 -13.80
N GLY A 419 5.96 30.42 -13.07
CA GLY A 419 5.45 31.77 -13.39
C GLY A 419 3.92 31.90 -13.37
N ASP A 420 3.39 33.00 -13.96
CA ASP A 420 1.98 33.45 -13.83
C ASP A 420 0.91 32.64 -14.59
N ALA A 421 1.27 31.54 -15.26
CA ALA A 421 0.28 30.86 -16.11
C ALA A 421 -0.82 30.13 -15.29
N GLU A 422 -2.02 29.99 -15.86
CA GLU A 422 -3.15 29.35 -15.18
C GLU A 422 -2.87 27.86 -14.94
N ASN A 423 -2.97 27.39 -13.69
CA ASN A 423 -2.88 25.97 -13.34
C ASN A 423 -4.03 25.56 -12.40
N ASN A 424 -4.01 24.31 -11.96
CA ASN A 424 -5.06 23.73 -11.12
C ASN A 424 -4.97 24.15 -9.64
N THR A 425 -4.00 24.98 -9.24
CA THR A 425 -3.79 25.38 -7.84
C THR A 425 -4.01 26.88 -7.63
N MET A 426 -4.95 27.21 -6.75
CA MET A 426 -5.22 28.58 -6.33
C MET A 426 -4.20 29.02 -5.28
N ASN A 427 -3.97 30.33 -5.11
CA ASN A 427 -3.08 30.85 -4.05
C ASN A 427 -3.54 30.41 -2.65
N VAL A 428 -4.85 30.20 -2.50
CA VAL A 428 -5.44 29.63 -1.28
C VAL A 428 -4.96 28.20 -1.02
N ASP A 429 -4.69 27.38 -2.05
CA ASP A 429 -4.20 26.01 -1.86
C ASP A 429 -2.80 25.98 -1.26
N GLU A 430 -1.94 26.93 -1.64
CA GLU A 430 -0.58 27.04 -1.12
C GLU A 430 -0.59 27.36 0.38
N LEU A 431 -1.43 28.31 0.81
CA LEU A 431 -1.55 28.68 2.23
C LEU A 431 -2.28 27.61 3.06
N VAL A 432 -3.37 27.06 2.52
CA VAL A 432 -4.22 26.10 3.25
C VAL A 432 -3.55 24.74 3.35
N LEU A 433 -2.96 24.26 2.25
CA LEU A 433 -2.37 22.93 2.16
C LEU A 433 -0.87 22.93 2.33
N GLY A 434 -0.16 24.01 2.01
CA GLY A 434 1.30 24.00 1.93
C GLY A 434 1.83 23.17 0.74
N ASN A 435 1.01 22.99 -0.30
CA ASN A 435 1.22 21.99 -1.35
C ASN A 435 2.20 22.39 -2.47
N ASP A 436 3.04 23.42 -2.27
CA ASP A 436 3.97 23.94 -3.28
C ASP A 436 4.78 22.83 -3.95
N GLY A 437 5.22 21.81 -3.19
CA GLY A 437 6.04 20.71 -3.70
C GLY A 437 5.29 19.64 -4.49
N PHE A 438 4.01 19.83 -4.83
CA PHE A 438 3.19 18.83 -5.54
C PHE A 438 2.61 19.36 -6.85
N VAL A 439 2.43 18.45 -7.80
CA VAL A 439 1.74 18.72 -9.08
C VAL A 439 0.51 17.84 -9.20
N PHE A 440 -0.57 18.45 -9.69
CA PHE A 440 -1.88 17.82 -9.84
C PHE A 440 -1.98 16.95 -11.10
N PHE A 441 -2.65 15.80 -10.97
CA PHE A 441 -2.99 14.88 -12.05
C PHE A 441 -4.45 14.43 -11.96
N TYR A 442 -5.00 14.04 -13.12
CA TYR A 442 -6.23 13.27 -13.19
C TYR A 442 -5.90 11.78 -13.35
N ILE A 443 -6.65 10.93 -12.66
CA ILE A 443 -6.64 9.49 -12.92
C ILE A 443 -7.62 9.23 -14.05
N GLU A 444 -7.13 8.69 -15.17
CA GLU A 444 -7.92 8.46 -16.38
C GLU A 444 -7.67 7.06 -16.96
N PRO A 445 -8.66 6.46 -17.64
CA PRO A 445 -8.42 5.27 -18.46
C PRO A 445 -7.34 5.55 -19.51
N ARG A 446 -6.47 4.56 -19.74
CA ARG A 446 -5.46 4.65 -20.80
C ARG A 446 -6.09 4.93 -22.16
N GLY A 447 -5.55 5.90 -22.89
CA GLY A 447 -6.03 6.28 -24.23
C GLY A 447 -7.30 7.16 -24.27
N LYS A 448 -7.92 7.48 -23.12
CA LYS A 448 -9.04 8.43 -23.06
C LYS A 448 -8.51 9.86 -23.17
N THR A 449 -8.91 10.64 -24.18
CA THR A 449 -8.45 12.02 -24.42
C THR A 449 -9.57 13.03 -24.64
N ASP A 450 -10.81 12.67 -24.31
CA ASP A 450 -12.03 13.45 -24.56
C ASP A 450 -12.26 14.57 -23.52
N ARG A 451 -11.48 14.59 -22.43
CA ARG A 451 -11.57 15.64 -21.43
C ARG A 451 -11.20 16.99 -22.05
N ALA A 452 -12.17 17.90 -22.08
CA ALA A 452 -11.95 19.27 -22.49
C ALA A 452 -10.92 19.94 -21.55
N PRO A 453 -9.71 20.28 -22.04
CA PRO A 453 -8.69 20.84 -21.19
C PRO A 453 -9.10 22.23 -20.70
N ARG A 454 -8.93 22.47 -19.40
CA ARG A 454 -9.14 23.80 -18.79
C ARG A 454 -7.85 24.61 -18.70
N PHE A 455 -6.69 23.94 -18.63
CA PHE A 455 -5.41 24.52 -18.24
C PHE A 455 -4.33 24.43 -19.33
N GLY A 456 -4.73 24.04 -20.54
CA GLY A 456 -3.87 24.00 -21.73
C GLY A 456 -4.04 22.72 -22.56
N GLU A 457 -3.68 22.82 -23.84
CA GLU A 457 -3.90 21.76 -24.82
C GLU A 457 -2.85 20.65 -24.77
N ILE A 458 -1.83 20.75 -23.91
CA ILE A 458 -0.79 19.72 -23.79
C ILE A 458 -1.13 18.78 -22.64
N ARG A 459 -1.10 17.49 -22.93
CA ARG A 459 -1.31 16.40 -21.99
C ARG A 459 0.00 15.65 -21.80
N LEU A 460 0.48 15.62 -20.56
CA LEU A 460 1.54 14.75 -20.09
C LEU A 460 0.91 13.53 -19.43
N GLU A 461 1.24 12.34 -19.93
CA GLU A 461 0.71 11.07 -19.44
C GLU A 461 1.80 10.23 -18.77
N LEU A 462 1.53 9.78 -17.54
CA LEU A 462 2.38 8.89 -16.75
C LEU A 462 1.62 7.61 -16.37
N GLY A 463 2.35 6.55 -16.05
CA GLY A 463 1.76 5.36 -15.45
C GLY A 463 1.27 5.62 -14.02
N ILE A 464 0.24 4.90 -13.59
CA ILE A 464 -0.31 5.02 -12.23
C ILE A 464 0.66 4.54 -11.14
N ASP A 465 1.71 3.80 -11.52
CA ASP A 465 2.77 3.31 -10.64
C ASP A 465 3.42 4.44 -9.81
N ARG A 466 3.58 5.62 -10.41
CA ARG A 466 4.12 6.81 -9.71
C ARG A 466 3.18 7.32 -8.63
N LEU A 467 1.87 7.28 -8.86
CA LEU A 467 0.89 7.69 -7.85
C LEU A 467 0.87 6.71 -6.67
N VAL A 468 0.94 5.39 -6.94
CA VAL A 468 0.90 4.37 -5.89
C VAL A 468 2.24 4.15 -5.16
N SER A 469 3.33 4.74 -5.64
CA SER A 469 4.63 4.71 -4.96
C SER A 469 4.91 5.99 -4.18
N GLU A 470 4.73 7.16 -4.82
CA GLU A 470 5.22 8.44 -4.29
C GLU A 470 4.11 9.47 -4.09
N GLY A 471 2.90 9.20 -4.59
CA GLY A 471 1.80 10.17 -4.63
C GLY A 471 0.74 9.96 -3.57
N TRP A 472 -0.20 10.90 -3.54
CA TRP A 472 -1.38 10.84 -2.69
C TRP A 472 -2.60 11.38 -3.43
N ILE A 473 -3.79 11.02 -2.94
CA ILE A 473 -5.03 11.61 -3.40
C ILE A 473 -5.86 12.13 -2.23
N MET A 474 -6.64 13.17 -2.52
CA MET A 474 -7.84 13.45 -1.76
C MET A 474 -9.08 13.04 -2.56
N LEU A 475 -10.02 12.32 -1.93
CA LEU A 475 -11.23 11.79 -2.56
C LEU A 475 -12.24 12.88 -2.97
N SER A 476 -12.09 14.10 -2.48
CA SER A 476 -12.91 15.27 -2.81
C SER A 476 -12.02 16.49 -3.07
N ASP A 477 -12.57 17.55 -3.67
CA ASP A 477 -11.84 18.77 -4.06
C ASP A 477 -11.58 19.70 -2.87
N PHE A 478 -10.33 20.17 -2.70
CA PHE A 478 -9.89 21.11 -1.65
C PHE A 478 -10.67 22.43 -1.62
N VAL A 479 -10.93 23.05 -2.78
CA VAL A 479 -11.46 24.43 -2.81
C VAL A 479 -12.98 24.47 -2.66
N GLN A 480 -13.67 23.34 -2.88
CA GLN A 480 -15.12 23.37 -2.95
C GLN A 480 -15.83 22.49 -1.93
N ARG A 481 -15.23 21.40 -1.40
CA ARG A 481 -15.96 20.34 -0.63
C ARG A 481 -17.36 19.98 -1.20
N ASP A 482 -17.66 20.37 -2.44
CA ASP A 482 -18.86 20.01 -3.16
C ASP A 482 -18.55 18.66 -3.75
N TYR A 483 -18.69 17.63 -2.90
CA TYR A 483 -18.95 16.31 -3.42
C TYR A 483 -19.96 16.44 -4.56
N PRO A 484 -19.69 15.84 -5.72
CA PRO A 484 -20.61 15.93 -6.83
C PRO A 484 -22.03 15.60 -6.37
N LYS A 485 -22.92 16.60 -6.48
CA LYS A 485 -24.34 16.40 -6.19
C LYS A 485 -24.92 15.54 -7.30
N LEU A 486 -25.33 14.33 -6.94
CA LEU A 486 -26.05 13.45 -7.85
C LEU A 486 -27.53 13.72 -7.77
N VAL A 487 -28.13 14.04 -8.92
CA VAL A 487 -29.57 14.19 -9.08
C VAL A 487 -30.06 13.20 -10.13
N ALA A 488 -31.28 12.70 -9.96
CA ALA A 488 -31.91 11.82 -10.94
C ALA A 488 -33.35 12.27 -11.19
N PRO A 489 -33.92 11.99 -12.38
CA PRO A 489 -35.33 12.20 -12.64
C PRO A 489 -36.19 11.44 -11.62
N ALA A 490 -37.27 12.05 -11.14
CA ALA A 490 -38.16 11.44 -10.14
C ALA A 490 -38.75 10.09 -10.61
N ASN A 491 -38.94 9.93 -11.92
CA ASN A 491 -39.42 8.69 -12.54
C ASN A 491 -38.30 7.70 -12.92
N ARG A 492 -37.02 8.08 -12.83
CA ARG A 492 -35.83 7.26 -13.12
C ARG A 492 -34.72 7.50 -12.08
N PRO A 493 -34.96 7.15 -10.80
CA PRO A 493 -33.97 7.35 -9.73
C PRO A 493 -32.69 6.51 -9.92
N ASP A 494 -32.70 5.55 -10.85
CA ASP A 494 -31.58 4.70 -11.25
C ASP A 494 -30.61 5.36 -12.25
N LEU A 495 -30.99 6.48 -12.86
CA LEU A 495 -30.20 7.20 -13.87
C LEU A 495 -29.78 8.59 -13.37
N PRO A 496 -28.75 8.68 -12.52
CA PRO A 496 -28.22 9.96 -12.11
C PRO A 496 -27.55 10.66 -13.31
N GLU A 497 -27.88 11.93 -13.52
CA GLU A 497 -27.25 12.76 -14.53
C GLU A 497 -26.19 13.68 -13.90
N HIS A 498 -25.02 13.75 -14.54
CA HIS A 498 -23.93 14.61 -14.14
C HIS A 498 -24.11 16.03 -14.71
N LYS A 499 -24.28 17.02 -13.84
CA LYS A 499 -24.27 18.45 -14.19
C LYS A 499 -22.89 18.88 -14.68
N ALA A 500 -22.66 18.87 -15.99
CA ALA A 500 -21.48 19.52 -16.55
C ALA A 500 -21.75 20.88 -17.19
N LYS A 501 -22.98 21.24 -17.64
CA LYS A 501 -23.14 22.46 -18.49
C LYS A 501 -24.47 23.25 -18.46
N SER A 502 -25.45 23.00 -17.59
CA SER A 502 -26.66 23.86 -17.52
C SER A 502 -26.64 24.77 -16.30
N GLY A 503 -26.66 26.09 -16.56
CA GLY A 503 -26.59 27.12 -15.53
C GLY A 503 -27.76 27.07 -14.54
N GLN A 504 -27.58 27.68 -13.38
CA GLN A 504 -28.57 27.77 -12.28
C GLN A 504 -29.97 28.23 -12.74
N ARG A 505 -30.08 28.93 -13.87
CA ARG A 505 -31.35 29.39 -14.47
C ARG A 505 -32.24 28.27 -15.03
N GLU A 506 -31.67 27.20 -15.60
CA GLU A 506 -32.46 26.09 -16.16
C GLU A 506 -32.96 25.14 -15.06
N LEU A 507 -32.25 25.12 -13.94
CA LEU A 507 -32.58 24.34 -12.73
C LEU A 507 -33.86 24.83 -12.06
N ALA A 508 -34.11 26.14 -12.05
CA ALA A 508 -35.33 26.73 -11.51
C ALA A 508 -36.58 26.31 -12.30
N GLN A 509 -36.44 26.02 -13.60
CA GLN A 509 -37.55 25.57 -14.45
C GLN A 509 -37.79 24.05 -14.40
N LYS A 510 -36.78 23.23 -14.04
CA LYS A 510 -36.86 21.75 -14.00
C LYS A 510 -36.90 21.15 -12.59
N GLN A 511 -36.88 21.96 -11.54
CA GLN A 511 -36.76 21.54 -10.13
C GLN A 511 -37.85 20.57 -9.64
N ALA A 512 -39.02 20.55 -10.26
CA ALA A 512 -40.07 19.58 -9.92
C ALA A 512 -39.80 18.15 -10.45
N ALA A 513 -38.95 17.98 -11.46
CA ALA A 513 -38.74 16.70 -12.15
C ALA A 513 -37.51 15.92 -11.66
N TYR A 514 -36.57 16.55 -10.95
CA TYR A 514 -35.32 15.93 -10.52
C TYR A 514 -35.17 15.98 -8.99
N LYS A 515 -34.79 14.86 -8.38
CA LYS A 515 -34.56 14.78 -6.93
C LYS A 515 -33.09 14.45 -6.63
N PRO A 516 -32.50 14.99 -5.54
CA PRO A 516 -31.18 14.59 -5.07
C PRO A 516 -31.14 13.12 -4.70
N VAL A 517 -30.16 12.40 -5.22
CA VAL A 517 -29.88 10.99 -4.89
C VAL A 517 -28.68 10.87 -3.95
N ARG A 518 -27.73 11.81 -4.06
CA ARG A 518 -26.59 11.95 -3.16
C ARG A 518 -26.17 13.41 -3.09
N GLU A 519 -26.04 13.95 -1.89
CA GLU A 519 -25.64 15.34 -1.66
C GLU A 519 -24.89 15.44 -0.33
N PHE A 520 -23.76 16.14 -0.35
CA PHE A 520 -23.08 16.53 0.88
C PHE A 520 -23.81 17.74 1.48
N LYS A 521 -24.24 17.61 2.73
CA LYS A 521 -24.85 18.71 3.50
C LYS A 521 -23.89 19.09 4.62
N ARG A 522 -23.51 20.37 4.66
CA ARG A 522 -22.69 20.92 5.74
C ARG A 522 -23.51 21.02 7.03
N GLY A 523 -22.86 20.77 8.16
CA GLY A 523 -23.44 21.08 9.46
C GLY A 523 -23.65 22.58 9.64
N GLU A 524 -24.60 22.98 10.48
CA GLU A 524 -24.75 24.38 10.87
C GLU A 524 -23.61 24.75 11.83
N VAL A 525 -22.88 25.83 11.52
CA VAL A 525 -21.91 26.40 12.45
C VAL A 525 -22.66 27.32 13.39
N GLU A 526 -22.63 27.05 14.70
CA GLU A 526 -23.25 27.91 15.71
C GLU A 526 -22.68 29.35 15.62
N GLY A 527 -23.54 30.35 15.78
CA GLY A 527 -23.17 31.77 15.60
C GLY A 527 -22.04 32.23 16.52
N GLU A 528 -21.96 31.71 17.74
CA GLU A 528 -20.86 31.98 18.68
C GLU A 528 -19.52 31.43 18.17
N ALA A 529 -19.52 30.27 17.51
CA ALA A 529 -18.32 29.71 16.90
C ALA A 529 -17.83 30.58 15.74
N LEU A 530 -18.74 31.10 14.91
CA LEU A 530 -18.39 32.00 13.79
C LEU A 530 -17.80 33.34 14.28
N MET A 531 -18.33 33.89 15.37
CA MET A 531 -17.84 35.14 15.97
C MET A 531 -16.49 34.93 16.69
N GLY A 532 -16.33 33.79 17.36
CA GLY A 532 -15.04 33.35 17.91
C GLY A 532 -13.98 33.16 16.82
N MET A 533 -14.35 32.67 15.64
CA MET A 533 -13.44 32.51 14.49
C MET A 533 -12.91 33.83 13.96
N ALA A 534 -13.78 34.83 13.74
CA ALA A 534 -13.35 36.14 13.29
C ALA A 534 -12.39 36.81 14.30
N THR A 535 -12.65 36.59 15.60
CA THR A 535 -11.79 37.10 16.67
C THR A 535 -10.46 36.36 16.73
N ALA A 536 -10.46 35.04 16.55
CA ALA A 536 -9.26 34.20 16.60
C ALA A 536 -8.22 34.58 15.55
N PHE A 537 -8.62 35.11 14.40
CA PHE A 537 -7.70 35.53 13.33
C PHE A 537 -7.54 37.05 13.22
N SER A 538 -8.12 37.82 14.13
CA SER A 538 -8.01 39.29 14.12
C SER A 538 -6.58 39.80 14.36
N HIS A 539 -5.70 38.95 14.88
CA HIS A 539 -4.29 39.24 15.11
C HIS A 539 -3.41 39.02 13.86
N ILE A 540 -3.92 38.33 12.82
CA ILE A 540 -3.22 38.14 11.56
C ILE A 540 -3.33 39.46 10.77
N GLN A 541 -2.19 40.08 10.48
CA GLN A 541 -2.14 41.38 9.82
C GLN A 541 -2.29 41.29 8.30
N ASP A 542 -1.88 40.18 7.70
CA ASP A 542 -2.04 39.94 6.27
C ASP A 542 -3.48 39.52 5.95
N PRO A 543 -4.24 40.31 5.17
CA PRO A 543 -5.61 39.98 4.80
C PRO A 543 -5.74 38.67 3.99
N GLU A 544 -4.74 38.31 3.17
CA GLU A 544 -4.78 37.07 2.39
C GLU A 544 -4.58 35.85 3.31
N GLU A 545 -3.63 35.94 4.24
CA GLU A 545 -3.41 34.92 5.27
C GLU A 545 -4.64 34.79 6.17
N GLN A 546 -5.23 35.90 6.60
CA GLN A 546 -6.46 35.91 7.41
C GLN A 546 -7.63 35.24 6.67
N GLN A 547 -7.80 35.55 5.38
CA GLN A 547 -8.82 34.92 4.54
C GLN A 547 -8.54 33.43 4.32
N ALA A 548 -7.28 33.04 4.11
CA ALA A 548 -6.87 31.65 3.98
C ALA A 548 -7.09 30.86 5.27
N HIS A 549 -6.83 31.45 6.45
CA HIS A 549 -7.13 30.85 7.74
C HIS A 549 -8.63 30.66 7.96
N MET A 550 -9.46 31.66 7.61
CA MET A 550 -10.92 31.51 7.66
C MET A 550 -11.41 30.43 6.70
N PHE A 551 -10.85 30.36 5.50
CA PHE A 551 -11.19 29.37 4.50
C PHE A 551 -10.74 27.95 4.89
N ALA A 552 -9.48 27.78 5.29
CA ALA A 552 -8.94 26.54 5.83
C ALA A 552 -9.79 26.03 6.98
N ARG A 553 -10.20 26.93 7.86
CA ARG A 553 -11.05 26.58 8.99
C ARG A 553 -12.46 26.22 8.57
N GLN A 554 -13.06 26.89 7.58
CA GLN A 554 -14.30 26.40 6.97
C GLN A 554 -14.11 25.00 6.38
N LEU A 555 -12.99 24.74 5.70
CA LEU A 555 -12.71 23.44 5.08
C LEU A 555 -12.48 22.31 6.10
N ALA A 556 -11.67 22.58 7.12
CA ALA A 556 -11.13 21.59 8.04
C ALA A 556 -11.93 21.44 9.34
N LEU A 557 -12.76 22.44 9.71
CA LEU A 557 -13.82 22.20 10.67
C LEU A 557 -14.80 21.23 10.03
N THR A 558 -14.64 19.97 10.37
CA THR A 558 -15.81 19.11 10.42
C THR A 558 -16.71 19.70 11.49
N VAL A 559 -17.77 20.36 11.06
CA VAL A 559 -18.81 20.85 11.96
C VAL A 559 -19.61 19.63 12.40
N PRO A 560 -19.99 19.49 13.68
CA PRO A 560 -21.03 18.54 14.07
C PRO A 560 -22.23 18.66 13.11
N GLY A 561 -22.46 17.65 12.28
CA GLY A 561 -23.50 17.66 11.24
C GLY A 561 -23.04 17.58 9.79
N ASP A 562 -21.74 17.68 9.47
CA ASP A 562 -21.21 17.38 8.13
C ASP A 562 -21.54 15.93 7.75
N GLN A 563 -22.36 15.77 6.71
CA GLN A 563 -22.90 14.48 6.36
C GLN A 563 -23.16 14.33 4.87
N MET A 564 -22.91 13.12 4.37
CA MET A 564 -23.42 12.69 3.08
C MET A 564 -24.87 12.22 3.27
N VAL A 565 -25.77 12.78 2.47
CA VAL A 565 -27.19 12.41 2.43
C VAL A 565 -27.47 11.64 1.16
N TYR A 566 -28.14 10.49 1.32
CA TYR A 566 -28.52 9.62 0.22
C TYR A 566 -30.02 9.45 0.15
N GLY A 567 -30.54 9.31 -1.07
CA GLY A 567 -31.92 8.96 -1.33
C GLY A 567 -32.84 10.18 -1.40
N PRO A 568 -33.74 10.24 -2.40
CA PRO A 568 -34.67 11.37 -2.57
C PRO A 568 -35.90 11.33 -1.65
N GLU A 569 -36.19 10.18 -1.02
CA GLU A 569 -37.41 9.95 -0.23
C GLU A 569 -37.13 9.42 1.18
N LYS A 570 -36.10 8.57 1.33
CA LYS A 570 -35.59 8.09 2.61
C LYS A 570 -34.17 8.59 2.78
N GLU A 571 -34.00 9.69 3.51
CA GLU A 571 -32.68 10.28 3.77
C GLU A 571 -31.84 9.32 4.64
N LEU A 572 -30.88 8.65 4.03
CA LEU A 572 -29.80 8.01 4.77
C LEU A 572 -28.69 9.04 4.97
N LYS A 573 -28.35 9.30 6.24
CA LYS A 573 -27.33 10.27 6.64
C LYS A 573 -26.09 9.54 7.13
N ARG A 574 -24.91 9.92 6.61
CA ARG A 574 -23.61 9.34 7.00
C ARG A 574 -22.60 10.44 7.30
N PRO A 575 -21.96 10.44 8.48
CA PRO A 575 -20.91 11.41 8.78
C PRO A 575 -19.76 11.32 7.79
N GLU A 576 -19.25 12.48 7.38
CA GLU A 576 -18.16 12.57 6.40
C GLU A 576 -17.09 13.54 6.91
N LEU A 577 -15.94 12.98 7.31
CA LEU A 577 -14.85 13.71 7.96
C LEU A 577 -13.69 13.87 6.99
N LEU A 578 -12.82 14.84 7.24
CA LEU A 578 -11.68 15.11 6.37
C LEU A 578 -10.77 13.90 6.18
N HIS A 579 -10.41 13.21 7.26
CA HIS A 579 -9.50 12.06 7.21
C HIS A 579 -10.04 10.90 6.38
N LYS A 580 -11.36 10.82 6.19
CA LYS A 580 -12.02 9.82 5.32
C LYS A 580 -11.81 10.07 3.82
N ASN A 581 -11.09 11.12 3.46
CA ASN A 581 -10.83 11.49 2.08
C ASN A 581 -9.36 11.37 1.70
N ILE A 582 -8.45 10.97 2.59
CA ILE A 582 -7.02 10.90 2.26
C ILE A 582 -6.65 9.46 1.93
N LEU A 583 -5.90 9.25 0.86
CA LEU A 583 -5.24 7.98 0.53
C LEU A 583 -3.84 8.26 -0.02
N VAL A 584 -2.86 7.41 0.30
CA VAL A 584 -1.47 7.61 -0.12
C VAL A 584 -0.80 6.32 -0.59
N GLY A 585 0.04 6.43 -1.62
CA GLY A 585 0.83 5.34 -2.16
C GLY A 585 -0.02 4.09 -2.43
N SER A 586 0.42 2.95 -1.88
CA SER A 586 -0.19 1.64 -2.07
C SER A 586 -1.65 1.53 -1.59
N ASP A 587 -2.12 2.48 -0.79
CA ASP A 587 -3.51 2.51 -0.30
C ASP A 587 -4.50 3.11 -1.30
N ILE A 588 -4.02 3.79 -2.34
CA ILE A 588 -4.88 4.56 -3.26
C ILE A 588 -5.85 3.67 -4.02
N ILE A 589 -5.36 2.61 -4.68
CA ILE A 589 -6.21 1.70 -5.46
C ILE A 589 -7.19 0.94 -4.53
N PRO A 590 -6.73 0.25 -3.47
CA PRO A 590 -7.64 -0.42 -2.56
C PRO A 590 -8.65 0.52 -1.91
N GLY A 591 -8.24 1.73 -1.52
CA GLY A 591 -9.10 2.71 -0.89
C GLY A 591 -10.18 3.28 -1.83
N LEU A 592 -9.86 3.51 -3.11
CA LEU A 592 -10.86 3.89 -4.12
C LEU A 592 -11.91 2.79 -4.34
N VAL A 593 -11.46 1.52 -4.35
CA VAL A 593 -12.34 0.36 -4.44
C VAL A 593 -13.23 0.25 -3.20
N GLU A 594 -12.65 0.32 -2.01
CA GLU A 594 -13.36 0.28 -0.73
C GLU A 594 -14.38 1.42 -0.62
N ARG A 595 -14.00 2.63 -1.05
CA ARG A 595 -14.92 3.77 -1.10
C ARG A 595 -16.09 3.48 -2.04
N THR A 596 -15.83 2.91 -3.21
CA THR A 596 -16.89 2.55 -4.17
C THR A 596 -17.85 1.52 -3.58
N LEU A 597 -17.32 0.49 -2.91
CA LEU A 597 -18.12 -0.52 -2.24
C LEU A 597 -19.02 0.10 -1.16
N VAL A 598 -18.48 0.99 -0.34
CA VAL A 598 -19.24 1.74 0.68
C VAL A 598 -20.36 2.56 0.03
N GLU A 599 -20.08 3.31 -1.04
CA GLU A 599 -21.11 4.08 -1.76
C GLU A 599 -22.23 3.16 -2.29
N ILE A 600 -21.89 2.01 -2.88
CA ILE A 600 -22.88 1.02 -3.34
C ILE A 600 -23.70 0.46 -2.16
N ILE A 601 -23.09 0.13 -1.01
CA ILE A 601 -23.79 -0.37 0.20
C ILE A 601 -24.75 0.70 0.75
N ARG A 602 -24.35 1.97 0.71
CA ARG A 602 -25.21 3.09 1.12
C ARG A 602 -26.38 3.26 0.13
N PHE A 603 -26.12 3.13 -1.18
CA PHE A 603 -27.19 3.11 -2.17
C PHE A 603 -28.10 1.89 -2.06
N GLU A 604 -27.63 0.70 -1.66
CA GLU A 604 -28.53 -0.45 -1.41
C GLU A 604 -29.61 -0.10 -0.38
N GLN A 605 -29.32 0.79 0.56
CA GLN A 605 -30.24 1.21 1.62
C GLN A 605 -31.15 2.37 1.19
N ALA A 606 -30.63 3.30 0.38
CA ALA A 606 -31.29 4.58 0.07
C ALA A 606 -31.82 4.69 -1.36
N ASN A 607 -31.24 3.96 -2.32
CA ASN A 607 -31.64 3.90 -3.73
C ASN A 607 -31.24 2.53 -4.36
N PRO A 608 -31.96 1.44 -4.04
CA PRO A 608 -31.63 0.10 -4.53
C PRO A 608 -31.54 -0.03 -6.06
N PRO A 609 -32.41 0.61 -6.88
CA PRO A 609 -32.28 0.59 -8.34
C PRO A 609 -30.93 1.12 -8.83
N LEU A 610 -30.45 2.25 -8.29
CA LEU A 610 -29.12 2.76 -8.63
C LEU A 610 -28.03 1.80 -8.18
N ALA A 611 -28.11 1.24 -6.97
CA ALA A 611 -27.13 0.26 -6.50
C ALA A 611 -27.04 -0.97 -7.42
N GLN A 612 -28.19 -1.46 -7.90
CA GLN A 612 -28.22 -2.59 -8.84
C GLN A 612 -27.58 -2.22 -10.19
N ARG A 613 -27.84 -1.01 -10.69
CA ARG A 613 -27.19 -0.50 -11.90
C ARG A 613 -25.66 -0.41 -11.74
N LEU A 614 -25.17 0.17 -10.64
CA LEU A 614 -23.73 0.30 -10.38
C LEU A 614 -23.02 -1.06 -10.32
N LYS A 615 -23.66 -2.06 -9.72
CA LYS A 615 -23.14 -3.44 -9.70
C LYS A 615 -23.07 -4.06 -11.09
N ALA A 616 -24.04 -3.76 -11.95
CA ALA A 616 -24.12 -4.32 -13.30
C ALA A 616 -23.19 -3.63 -14.33
N MET A 617 -22.64 -2.45 -14.02
CA MET A 617 -21.67 -1.78 -14.89
C MET A 617 -20.43 -2.63 -15.13
N SER A 618 -19.85 -2.48 -16.33
CA SER A 618 -18.47 -2.92 -16.58
C SER A 618 -17.48 -2.17 -15.67
N GLY A 619 -16.26 -2.69 -15.56
CA GLY A 619 -15.21 -2.03 -14.78
C GLY A 619 -14.96 -0.59 -15.25
N ALA A 620 -14.74 -0.40 -16.55
CA ALA A 620 -14.49 0.91 -17.14
C ALA A 620 -15.63 1.93 -16.91
N GLU A 621 -16.89 1.51 -17.08
CA GLU A 621 -18.05 2.38 -16.83
C GLU A 621 -18.15 2.77 -15.35
N LEU A 622 -17.92 1.82 -14.44
CA LEU A 622 -17.98 2.07 -13.02
C LEU A 622 -16.84 2.98 -12.56
N MET A 623 -15.63 2.79 -13.10
CA MET A 623 -14.49 3.66 -12.83
C MET A 623 -14.72 5.08 -13.35
N ASP A 624 -15.23 5.24 -14.57
CA ASP A 624 -15.55 6.57 -15.12
C ASP A 624 -16.61 7.28 -14.26
N PHE A 625 -17.66 6.56 -13.86
CA PHE A 625 -18.69 7.08 -12.95
C PHE A 625 -18.10 7.46 -11.59
N LEU A 626 -17.22 6.63 -11.02
CA LEU A 626 -16.57 6.91 -9.74
C LEU A 626 -15.74 8.19 -9.79
N LEU A 627 -14.83 8.27 -10.75
CA LEU A 627 -13.83 9.33 -10.84
C LEU A 627 -14.42 10.65 -11.34
N ARG A 628 -15.48 10.62 -12.15
CA ARG A 628 -16.14 11.83 -12.66
C ARG A 628 -17.30 12.29 -11.78
N ASP A 629 -18.16 11.35 -11.40
CA ASP A 629 -19.50 11.63 -10.90
C ASP A 629 -19.66 11.42 -9.39
N LEU A 630 -18.81 10.64 -8.72
CA LEU A 630 -18.93 10.40 -7.27
C LEU A 630 -17.88 11.11 -6.41
N LEU A 631 -16.62 11.02 -6.80
CA LEU A 631 -15.49 11.42 -5.96
C LEU A 631 -14.72 12.62 -6.54
N ARG A 632 -14.34 12.56 -7.82
CA ARG A 632 -13.40 13.53 -8.44
C ARG A 632 -12.09 13.65 -7.64
N PRO A 633 -11.38 12.52 -7.46
CA PRO A 633 -10.17 12.54 -6.66
C PRO A 633 -9.13 13.46 -7.28
N GLN A 634 -8.43 14.18 -6.41
CA GLN A 634 -7.33 15.06 -6.77
C GLN A 634 -6.03 14.32 -6.53
N ALA A 635 -5.42 13.82 -7.60
CA ALA A 635 -4.16 13.11 -7.49
C ALA A 635 -2.99 14.09 -7.50
N MET A 636 -2.04 13.89 -6.60
CA MET A 636 -0.90 14.75 -6.39
C MET A 636 0.38 13.92 -6.38
N LEU A 637 1.35 14.34 -7.19
CA LEU A 637 2.70 13.77 -7.23
C LEU A 637 3.72 14.79 -6.74
N PRO A 638 4.73 14.38 -5.95
CA PRO A 638 5.88 15.21 -5.63
C PRO A 638 6.54 15.76 -6.89
N ASN A 639 7.02 16.99 -6.83
CA ASN A 639 7.76 17.61 -7.94
C ASN A 639 9.07 16.88 -8.26
N SER A 640 9.58 16.06 -7.32
CA SER A 640 10.76 15.20 -7.52
C SER A 640 10.56 14.07 -8.52
N VAL A 641 9.31 13.72 -8.87
CA VAL A 641 9.01 12.60 -9.77
C VAL A 641 9.61 12.83 -11.15
N ASP A 642 10.37 11.83 -11.61
CA ASP A 642 10.92 11.80 -12.97
C ASP A 642 9.80 11.56 -13.99
N ILE A 643 9.71 12.47 -14.96
CA ILE A 643 8.75 12.44 -16.06
C ILE A 643 9.42 12.15 -17.41
N SER A 644 10.65 11.63 -17.39
CA SER A 644 11.38 11.27 -18.61
C SER A 644 10.64 10.24 -19.49
N SER A 645 9.81 9.40 -18.88
CA SER A 645 8.96 8.43 -19.55
C SER A 645 7.57 8.96 -19.92
N ALA A 646 7.28 10.24 -19.68
CA ALA A 646 5.96 10.81 -19.94
C ALA A 646 5.65 10.82 -21.44
N THR A 647 4.44 10.39 -21.79
CA THR A 647 3.94 10.57 -23.16
C THR A 647 3.32 11.95 -23.29
N VAL A 648 3.79 12.73 -24.26
CA VAL A 648 3.32 14.11 -24.50
C VAL A 648 2.40 14.13 -25.71
N THR A 649 1.18 14.62 -25.54
CA THR A 649 0.20 14.72 -26.63
C THR A 649 -0.49 16.08 -26.64
N LYS A 650 -0.87 16.55 -27.83
CA LYS A 650 -1.72 17.73 -27.99
C LYS A 650 -3.18 17.28 -28.11
N VAL A 651 -4.03 17.75 -27.20
CA VAL A 651 -5.47 17.49 -27.18
C VAL A 651 -6.24 18.68 -27.77
N LYS A 652 -7.43 18.43 -28.32
CA LYS A 652 -8.28 19.51 -28.86
C LYS A 652 -8.79 20.40 -27.71
N GLY A 653 -8.51 21.70 -27.77
CA GLY A 653 -9.07 22.69 -26.86
C GLY A 653 -10.59 22.80 -26.96
N ARG A 654 -11.22 23.50 -25.99
CA ARG A 654 -12.61 23.95 -26.15
C ARG A 654 -12.65 24.94 -27.31
N SER A 655 -13.31 24.55 -28.42
CA SER A 655 -13.74 25.47 -29.47
C SER A 655 -14.80 26.44 -28.96
#